data_AF-A0A9X7VYX6-F1
#
_entry.id   AF-A0A9X7VYX6-F1
#
_cell.length_a   1.000
_cell.length_b   1.000
_cell.length_c   1.000
_cell.angle_alpha   90.00
_cell.angle_beta   90.00
_cell.angle_gamma   90.00
#
_symmetry.space_group_name_H-M   'P 1'
#
loop_
_entity.id
_entity.type
_entity.pdbx_description
1 polymer ?
#
loop_
_entity_poly.entity_id
_entity_poly.type
_entity_poly.pdbx_seq_one_letter_code
_entity_poly.pdbx_strand_id
1 'polypeptide(L)'
;MRRVRQRQRTASARTPKALGAAVAATLILGTTGTITAYAAVPPPPGPSTPQTPPGGAMSTPNTGLQQAWSSIVSSSPTLKNATISAYAYDITTGKMLAAVNPNMRQTPASVTKLVTSAAALAALGPNYQYTTKVNVEANSTSSAPAPIYLVGGGDPWLEANGATGLETLAQSVASQIKTATQVVGVGSLFTPPTYETGWPIGDIPYNYASGVSALMAERSEIQVKVTATTTGQAPTVKLVFNSTAVSPEYFHIVNQATTLPTGQPSTLSVTRQIGTNNIVIDGGIPAGQTSAPFLSIGHPALFTATLFQDLLKQDGVTFTSNPTTGTLPNGTQTIATHQSQTLAKLLVIQNQYSINQMADNLYRMLGVNATGVGSPQAASAALSKFLQQAGVSQSGLQIVDGSGLSPLDEISSMQLVKLLAYASTQPWFNVLKDSLMHVNHPNNAGILAYHPFNLPTGTNIWVKTGNLSNQWNYAGYAQAENGDLIAFAILDDGAPTYLNSGVGSPLDLMIDDTASWPNVSTTSSSPVSVAPTSLPSAITPPLTQPLTLPLTPQLAQQLAPVLQRIQQAQNSGAVVGVSVVNAATGQPVYDVNGNKLMRAGLLPRLAVGAAALQSGAQFKGVTLEAEGTMSGSTLSGSLVVNGNGDPSLTTGDLAQLATAVKQAGIRYVTGGLTYVDTTNGQYWPDAAPWNNQGQVWAPPASTLSVNHDVVTLTVQAKGPAQTPSVTVSPADAPIQVVNQLTIGTPGPGARPAAGPDGGIQATLKNGTNTYVLTGNVQPGRPVTIQVAPPNAAAVAATALQDALKSAGVAVSGGIQSVAQDPGAKVIATIAAPPVTSLIPALLKDTTSGPATELYNLLGTGGDAAVTQLLGSTDQIVDPTALALENYVTPASVTSMLSSAYNNAADAPLKQALNHLWTFQSPQVQGTAGYVKGPDGTVYAVTVIQAELPWNGSFAPIIQP
;
A
#
# COMPACT_ATOMS: atom_id res chain seq x y z
N MET A 1 -39.56 -54.24 -11.90
CA MET A 1 -39.46 -55.71 -11.66
C MET A 1 -38.12 -56.21 -12.20
N ARG A 2 -37.48 -57.11 -11.42
CA ARG A 2 -36.43 -58.13 -11.72
C ARG A 2 -35.75 -58.09 -13.12
N ARG A 3 -34.42 -57.88 -13.18
CA ARG A 3 -33.29 -58.87 -13.25
C ARG A 3 -33.38 -59.78 -14.50
N VAL A 4 -32.37 -59.91 -15.39
CA VAL A 4 -31.09 -60.70 -15.31
C VAL A 4 -30.31 -60.43 -16.63
N ARG A 5 -29.06 -59.90 -16.68
CA ARG A 5 -27.68 -60.47 -16.62
C ARG A 5 -27.23 -61.53 -17.68
N GLN A 6 -26.29 -61.16 -18.58
CA GLN A 6 -24.97 -61.79 -18.93
C GLN A 6 -24.40 -61.16 -20.26
N ARG A 7 -23.28 -60.40 -20.28
CA ARG A 7 -21.84 -60.73 -20.53
C ARG A 7 -21.58 -61.49 -21.86
N GLN A 8 -20.65 -61.16 -22.78
CA GLN A 8 -19.38 -60.41 -22.76
C GLN A 8 -18.85 -60.08 -24.19
N ARG A 9 -18.20 -58.89 -24.36
CA ARG A 9 -17.04 -58.46 -25.21
C ARG A 9 -16.97 -58.84 -26.71
N THR A 10 -16.77 -57.90 -27.65
CA THR A 10 -15.48 -57.23 -27.93
C THR A 10 -15.57 -55.98 -28.86
N ALA A 11 -14.77 -54.96 -28.50
CA ALA A 11 -14.03 -53.93 -29.26
C ALA A 11 -14.56 -53.22 -30.55
N SER A 12 -14.68 -51.89 -30.39
CA SER A 12 -14.11 -50.80 -31.19
C SER A 12 -14.70 -50.34 -32.53
N ALA A 13 -15.57 -49.32 -32.39
CA ALA A 13 -15.57 -47.99 -33.03
C ALA A 13 -15.33 -47.84 -34.55
N ARG A 14 -16.41 -47.47 -35.26
CA ARG A 14 -16.41 -46.60 -36.45
C ARG A 14 -17.64 -45.66 -36.45
N THR A 15 -17.42 -44.51 -37.09
CA THR A 15 -18.26 -43.37 -37.59
C THR A 15 -19.66 -43.74 -38.16
N PRO A 16 -20.58 -42.84 -38.65
CA PRO A 16 -20.38 -41.51 -39.25
C PRO A 16 -21.52 -40.43 -39.18
N LYS A 17 -21.19 -39.30 -39.84
CA LYS A 17 -21.94 -38.12 -40.33
C LYS A 17 -23.34 -38.37 -40.96
N ALA A 18 -24.19 -37.32 -40.98
CA ALA A 18 -24.83 -36.75 -42.19
C ALA A 18 -25.70 -35.50 -41.83
N LEU A 19 -25.45 -34.32 -42.45
CA LEU A 19 -26.27 -33.58 -43.47
C LEU A 19 -27.66 -33.11 -42.98
N GLY A 20 -28.18 -31.90 -43.25
CA GLY A 20 -27.74 -30.72 -44.03
C GLY A 20 -28.91 -29.73 -44.20
N ALA A 21 -28.60 -28.46 -44.56
CA ALA A 21 -29.41 -27.42 -45.27
C ALA A 21 -30.78 -26.96 -44.68
N ALA A 22 -31.29 -25.71 -44.79
CA ALA A 22 -30.82 -24.39 -45.24
C ALA A 22 -31.92 -23.29 -45.00
N VAL A 23 -31.57 -22.00 -45.24
CA VAL A 23 -32.41 -20.82 -45.64
C VAL A 23 -33.13 -19.99 -44.53
N ALA A 24 -33.11 -18.64 -44.45
CA ALA A 24 -32.52 -17.51 -45.22
C ALA A 24 -32.36 -16.26 -44.32
N ALA A 25 -31.35 -15.42 -44.62
CA ALA A 25 -31.32 -14.00 -44.27
C ALA A 25 -31.01 -13.20 -45.55
N THR A 26 -31.87 -12.23 -45.86
CA THR A 26 -31.77 -11.35 -47.02
C THR A 26 -30.88 -10.16 -46.69
N LEU A 27 -29.97 -9.82 -47.60
CA LEU A 27 -29.07 -8.66 -47.56
C LEU A 27 -29.27 -7.86 -48.87
N ILE A 28 -29.35 -6.52 -48.80
CA ILE A 28 -29.21 -5.63 -49.97
C ILE A 28 -28.10 -4.60 -49.68
N LEU A 29 -26.97 -4.83 -50.37
CA LEU A 29 -26.00 -3.95 -51.06
C LEU A 29 -25.75 -2.48 -50.63
N GLY A 30 -24.44 -2.13 -50.56
CA GLY A 30 -23.92 -0.76 -50.69
C GLY A 30 -22.39 -0.57 -50.49
N THR A 31 -21.59 -0.86 -51.54
CA THR A 31 -20.25 -0.31 -51.93
C THR A 31 -19.13 -0.12 -50.88
N THR A 32 -18.18 -1.05 -50.72
CA THR A 32 -16.84 -1.18 -51.38
C THR A 32 -15.83 -0.03 -51.16
N GLY A 33 -15.07 -0.13 -50.06
CA GLY A 33 -13.68 0.31 -49.94
C GLY A 33 -12.84 -0.89 -49.49
N THR A 34 -11.81 -1.24 -50.25
CA THR A 34 -11.00 -2.46 -50.10
C THR A 34 -10.11 -2.44 -48.85
N ILE A 35 -10.32 -3.39 -47.93
CA ILE A 35 -9.36 -3.71 -46.88
C ILE A 35 -8.45 -4.82 -47.40
N THR A 36 -7.20 -4.48 -47.70
CA THR A 36 -6.16 -5.46 -48.03
C THR A 36 -5.76 -6.17 -46.74
N ALA A 37 -6.06 -7.47 -46.63
CA ALA A 37 -5.55 -8.32 -45.57
C ALA A 37 -4.02 -8.40 -45.71
N TYR A 38 -3.28 -7.97 -44.69
CA TYR A 38 -1.83 -8.14 -44.63
C TYR A 38 -1.51 -9.63 -44.52
N ALA A 39 -0.87 -10.16 -45.56
CA ALA A 39 -0.21 -11.46 -45.51
C ALA A 39 0.96 -11.41 -44.53
N ALA A 40 1.09 -12.44 -43.70
CA ALA A 40 2.22 -12.64 -42.81
C ALA A 40 3.54 -12.65 -43.62
N VAL A 41 4.43 -11.71 -43.30
CA VAL A 41 5.80 -11.67 -43.83
C VAL A 41 6.63 -12.74 -43.12
N PRO A 42 7.32 -13.65 -43.83
CA PRO A 42 8.27 -14.57 -43.19
C PRO A 42 9.45 -13.78 -42.59
N PRO A 43 9.99 -14.20 -41.44
CA PRO A 43 11.04 -13.44 -40.75
C PRO A 43 12.30 -13.36 -41.61
N PRO A 44 13.03 -12.22 -41.58
CA PRO A 44 14.36 -12.16 -42.17
C PRO A 44 15.32 -13.13 -41.44
N PRO A 45 16.36 -13.65 -42.12
CA PRO A 45 17.38 -14.46 -41.46
C PRO A 45 18.00 -13.64 -40.32
N GLY A 46 17.91 -14.18 -39.11
CA GLY A 46 18.19 -13.43 -37.88
C GLY A 46 19.63 -12.94 -37.79
N PRO A 47 19.88 -11.75 -37.20
CA PRO A 47 21.19 -11.45 -36.65
C PRO A 47 21.49 -12.47 -35.54
N SER A 48 22.75 -12.91 -35.46
CA SER A 48 23.24 -13.80 -34.41
C SER A 48 22.73 -13.37 -33.04
N THR A 49 22.01 -14.27 -32.35
CA THR A 49 21.55 -14.08 -30.97
C THR A 49 22.71 -13.63 -30.09
N PRO A 50 22.68 -12.42 -29.51
CA PRO A 50 23.52 -12.11 -28.36
C PRO A 50 23.18 -13.10 -27.25
N GLN A 51 24.19 -13.67 -26.62
CA GLN A 51 24.00 -14.69 -25.60
C GLN A 51 23.20 -14.11 -24.42
N THR A 52 22.09 -14.77 -24.09
CA THR A 52 21.40 -14.61 -22.81
C THR A 52 22.42 -14.80 -21.68
N PRO A 53 22.44 -13.96 -20.62
CA PRO A 53 23.34 -14.17 -19.49
C PRO A 53 23.16 -15.59 -18.92
N PRO A 54 24.22 -16.41 -18.81
CA PRO A 54 24.11 -17.77 -18.29
C PRO A 54 23.58 -17.76 -16.85
N GLY A 55 22.58 -18.58 -16.56
CA GLY A 55 21.99 -18.75 -15.22
C GLY A 55 22.83 -19.56 -14.23
N GLY A 56 24.17 -19.58 -14.39
CA GLY A 56 25.10 -20.17 -13.41
C GLY A 56 25.53 -19.16 -12.35
N ALA A 57 26.19 -19.61 -11.28
CA ALA A 57 26.82 -18.72 -10.31
C ALA A 57 27.79 -17.78 -11.04
N MET A 58 27.38 -16.52 -11.23
CA MET A 58 28.16 -15.55 -11.98
C MET A 58 29.43 -15.21 -11.20
N SER A 59 30.59 -15.48 -11.78
CA SER A 59 31.85 -14.91 -11.30
C SER A 59 31.78 -13.39 -11.42
N THR A 60 32.11 -12.67 -10.35
CA THR A 60 32.20 -11.21 -10.38
C THR A 60 33.12 -10.75 -11.52
N PRO A 61 32.74 -9.72 -12.29
CA PRO A 61 33.55 -9.25 -13.41
C PRO A 61 34.81 -8.56 -12.87
N ASN A 62 35.98 -8.82 -13.47
CA ASN A 62 37.22 -8.13 -13.08
C ASN A 62 37.39 -6.86 -13.95
N THR A 63 36.65 -5.81 -13.62
CA THR A 63 36.66 -4.52 -14.33
C THR A 63 36.94 -3.36 -13.36
N GLY A 64 37.34 -2.19 -13.88
CA GLY A 64 37.45 -0.98 -13.06
C GLY A 64 36.11 -0.57 -12.43
N LEU A 65 35.00 -0.72 -13.18
CA LEU A 65 33.66 -0.41 -12.68
C LEU A 65 33.25 -1.31 -11.51
N GLN A 66 33.52 -2.62 -11.57
CA GLN A 66 33.28 -3.53 -10.44
C GLN A 66 34.05 -3.09 -9.20
N GLN A 67 35.33 -2.74 -9.35
CA GLN A 67 36.19 -2.36 -8.24
C GLN A 67 35.68 -1.05 -7.59
N ALA A 68 35.32 -0.06 -8.40
CA ALA A 68 34.78 1.22 -7.93
C ALA A 68 33.46 1.03 -7.17
N TRP A 69 32.46 0.36 -7.77
CA TRP A 69 31.19 0.08 -7.12
C TRP A 69 31.34 -0.73 -5.82
N SER A 70 32.18 -1.77 -5.82
CA SER A 70 32.45 -2.56 -4.60
C SER A 70 33.09 -1.70 -3.51
N SER A 71 33.99 -0.78 -3.89
CA SER A 71 34.65 0.13 -2.96
C SER A 71 33.65 1.14 -2.37
N ILE A 72 32.80 1.75 -3.20
CA ILE A 72 31.76 2.69 -2.75
C ILE A 72 30.84 2.01 -1.73
N VAL A 73 30.30 0.83 -2.05
CA VAL A 73 29.34 0.12 -1.18
C VAL A 73 30.00 -0.34 0.13
N SER A 74 31.27 -0.76 0.10
CA SER A 74 31.95 -1.28 1.29
C SER A 74 32.55 -0.20 2.20
N SER A 75 32.90 0.98 1.66
CA SER A 75 33.60 2.03 2.40
C SER A 75 32.74 3.23 2.79
N SER A 76 31.57 3.41 2.15
CA SER A 76 30.69 4.54 2.44
C SER A 76 30.06 4.42 3.84
N PRO A 77 30.33 5.36 4.77
CA PRO A 77 29.74 5.31 6.12
C PRO A 77 28.22 5.34 6.10
N THR A 78 27.65 5.99 5.10
CA THR A 78 26.21 6.20 4.92
C THR A 78 25.48 5.00 4.33
N LEU A 79 26.19 4.09 3.64
CA LEU A 79 25.66 2.81 3.14
C LEU A 79 25.98 1.64 4.09
N LYS A 80 26.64 1.90 5.22
CA LYS A 80 27.13 0.87 6.14
C LYS A 80 26.05 -0.12 6.55
N ASN A 81 24.85 0.37 6.86
CA ASN A 81 23.72 -0.45 7.32
C ASN A 81 22.75 -0.83 6.18
N ALA A 82 22.84 -0.15 5.02
CA ALA A 82 21.98 -0.41 3.89
C ALA A 82 22.34 -1.72 3.17
N THR A 83 21.38 -2.28 2.45
CA THR A 83 21.59 -3.34 1.48
C THR A 83 21.54 -2.75 0.07
N ILE A 84 22.47 -3.15 -0.80
CA ILE A 84 22.59 -2.63 -2.17
C ILE A 84 22.53 -3.79 -3.16
N SER A 85 21.64 -3.68 -4.14
CA SER A 85 21.56 -4.52 -5.33
C SER A 85 21.87 -3.67 -6.56
N ALA A 86 23.00 -3.90 -7.21
CA ALA A 86 23.42 -3.15 -8.39
C ALA A 86 23.94 -4.05 -9.51
N TYR A 87 23.65 -3.67 -10.75
CA TYR A 87 24.10 -4.38 -11.94
C TYR A 87 24.31 -3.41 -13.12
N ALA A 88 25.43 -3.56 -13.83
CA ALA A 88 25.74 -2.82 -15.06
C ALA A 88 26.14 -3.80 -16.18
N TYR A 89 25.50 -3.62 -17.34
CA TYR A 89 25.66 -4.49 -18.50
C TYR A 89 25.87 -3.65 -19.76
N ASP A 90 26.98 -3.91 -20.45
CA ASP A 90 27.27 -3.32 -21.76
C ASP A 90 26.46 -4.05 -22.83
N ILE A 91 25.48 -3.35 -23.38
CA ILE A 91 24.59 -3.86 -24.44
C ILE A 91 25.37 -4.01 -25.74
N THR A 92 26.35 -3.15 -25.99
CA THR A 92 27.14 -3.10 -27.23
C THR A 92 28.03 -4.32 -27.36
N THR A 93 28.74 -4.67 -26.29
CA THR A 93 29.68 -5.81 -26.29
C THR A 93 29.09 -7.10 -25.70
N GLY A 94 27.93 -7.02 -25.07
CA GLY A 94 27.26 -8.14 -24.41
C GLY A 94 27.93 -8.56 -23.10
N LYS A 95 28.71 -7.68 -22.47
CA LYS A 95 29.52 -7.98 -21.28
C LYS A 95 28.91 -7.43 -20.01
N MET A 96 28.99 -8.22 -18.94
CA MET A 96 28.74 -7.74 -17.59
C MET A 96 29.91 -6.86 -17.14
N LEU A 97 29.61 -5.62 -16.74
CA LEU A 97 30.62 -4.66 -16.30
C LEU A 97 30.74 -4.62 -14.78
N ALA A 98 29.61 -4.62 -14.05
CA ALA A 98 29.60 -4.64 -12.59
C ALA A 98 28.38 -5.38 -12.05
N ALA A 99 28.54 -5.99 -10.88
CA ALA A 99 27.54 -6.75 -10.16
C ALA A 99 27.80 -6.69 -8.64
N VAL A 100 26.87 -6.09 -7.91
CA VAL A 100 26.82 -6.07 -6.44
C VAL A 100 25.48 -6.68 -6.03
N ASN A 101 25.50 -7.88 -5.45
CA ASN A 101 24.29 -8.65 -5.09
C ASN A 101 23.18 -8.64 -6.16
N PRO A 102 23.47 -8.90 -7.45
CA PRO A 102 22.56 -8.54 -8.56
C PRO A 102 21.25 -9.34 -8.59
N ASN A 103 21.16 -10.44 -7.82
CA ASN A 103 19.96 -11.27 -7.64
C ASN A 103 19.13 -10.88 -6.42
N MET A 104 19.66 -10.03 -5.54
CA MET A 104 18.96 -9.52 -4.36
C MET A 104 17.80 -8.65 -4.85
N ARG A 105 16.60 -9.01 -4.42
CA ARG A 105 15.40 -8.22 -4.66
C ARG A 105 15.31 -7.12 -3.63
N GLN A 106 14.78 -6.00 -4.07
CA GLN A 106 14.46 -4.87 -3.23
C GLN A 106 13.21 -4.21 -3.80
N THR A 107 12.58 -3.38 -2.97
CA THR A 107 11.51 -2.51 -3.42
C THR A 107 12.05 -1.46 -4.38
N PRO A 108 11.60 -1.44 -5.65
CA PRO A 108 12.15 -0.55 -6.68
C PRO A 108 11.67 0.90 -6.55
N ALA A 109 10.63 1.16 -5.75
CA ALA A 109 9.93 2.44 -5.75
C ALA A 109 9.56 2.86 -7.19
N SER A 110 9.61 4.15 -7.51
CA SER A 110 9.27 4.66 -8.86
C SER A 110 10.11 4.13 -10.04
N VAL A 111 11.14 3.31 -9.81
CA VAL A 111 11.79 2.54 -10.89
C VAL A 111 10.82 1.51 -11.50
N THR A 112 9.78 1.06 -10.77
CA THR A 112 8.67 0.24 -11.31
C THR A 112 8.08 0.84 -12.59
N LYS A 113 8.05 2.17 -12.73
CA LYS A 113 7.50 2.83 -13.92
C LYS A 113 8.22 2.46 -15.22
N LEU A 114 9.50 2.04 -15.17
CA LEU A 114 10.20 1.51 -16.35
C LEU A 114 9.56 0.20 -16.84
N VAL A 115 9.18 -0.67 -15.90
CA VAL A 115 8.50 -1.93 -16.15
C VAL A 115 7.15 -1.68 -16.82
N THR A 116 6.34 -0.81 -16.22
CA THR A 116 5.02 -0.43 -16.73
C THR A 116 5.10 0.26 -18.09
N SER A 117 6.05 1.19 -18.27
CA SER A 117 6.26 1.92 -19.53
C SER A 117 6.67 0.98 -20.66
N ALA A 118 7.62 0.08 -20.42
CA ALA A 118 8.07 -0.89 -21.41
C ALA A 118 6.94 -1.87 -21.81
N ALA A 119 6.19 -2.37 -20.83
CA ALA A 119 5.05 -3.24 -21.07
C ALA A 119 3.97 -2.54 -21.91
N ALA A 120 3.68 -1.27 -21.61
CA ALA A 120 2.69 -0.49 -22.35
C ALA A 120 3.13 -0.17 -23.79
N LEU A 121 4.39 0.19 -24.00
CA LEU A 121 4.93 0.41 -25.35
C LEU A 121 4.86 -0.86 -26.19
N ALA A 122 5.12 -2.02 -25.59
CA ALA A 122 4.99 -3.31 -26.27
C ALA A 122 3.53 -3.69 -26.55
N ALA A 123 2.60 -3.40 -25.64
CA ALA A 123 1.20 -3.81 -25.72
C ALA A 123 0.33 -2.87 -26.57
N LEU A 124 0.49 -1.55 -26.40
CA LEU A 124 -0.36 -0.52 -26.99
C LEU A 124 0.31 0.20 -28.16
N GLY A 125 1.64 0.28 -28.15
CA GLY A 125 2.44 1.03 -29.12
C GLY A 125 2.54 2.53 -28.81
N PRO A 126 3.58 3.22 -29.32
CA PRO A 126 3.88 4.62 -28.96
C PRO A 126 2.84 5.64 -29.43
N ASN A 127 2.03 5.29 -30.44
CA ASN A 127 1.00 6.15 -31.03
C ASN A 127 -0.39 5.95 -30.42
N TYR A 128 -0.52 5.07 -29.42
CA TYR A 128 -1.78 4.87 -28.71
C TYR A 128 -2.28 6.19 -28.13
N GLN A 129 -3.58 6.43 -28.28
CA GLN A 129 -4.29 7.57 -27.71
C GLN A 129 -5.48 7.04 -26.91
N TYR A 130 -5.70 7.61 -25.74
CA TYR A 130 -6.87 7.34 -24.92
C TYR A 130 -8.06 8.07 -25.51
N THR A 131 -9.24 7.48 -25.38
CA THR A 131 -10.48 8.04 -25.89
C THR A 131 -11.46 8.29 -24.75
N THR A 132 -11.90 9.54 -24.60
CA THR A 132 -13.01 9.91 -23.70
C THR A 132 -14.23 10.26 -24.55
N LYS A 133 -15.39 9.68 -24.24
CA LYS A 133 -16.61 9.82 -25.06
C LYS A 133 -17.72 10.48 -24.27
N VAL A 134 -18.59 11.20 -24.97
CA VAL A 134 -19.86 11.67 -24.42
C VAL A 134 -20.99 10.96 -25.15
N ASN A 135 -21.81 10.25 -24.38
CA ASN A 135 -22.94 9.49 -24.86
C ASN A 135 -24.25 10.07 -24.33
N VAL A 136 -25.31 9.95 -25.12
CA VAL A 136 -26.69 10.27 -24.72
C VAL A 136 -27.61 9.15 -25.16
N GLU A 137 -28.79 9.04 -24.54
CA GLU A 137 -29.81 8.11 -25.02
C GLU A 137 -30.31 8.52 -26.41
N ALA A 138 -30.47 7.54 -27.32
CA ALA A 138 -30.83 7.79 -28.72
C ALA A 138 -32.16 8.55 -28.89
N ASN A 139 -33.08 8.42 -27.93
CA ASN A 139 -34.41 9.05 -27.95
C ASN A 139 -34.51 10.32 -27.10
N SER A 140 -33.39 10.82 -26.56
CA SER A 140 -33.39 12.04 -25.75
C SER A 140 -33.78 13.27 -26.59
N THR A 141 -34.64 14.13 -26.05
CA THR A 141 -35.10 15.36 -26.71
C THR A 141 -35.12 16.53 -25.72
N SER A 142 -35.16 17.77 -26.20
CA SER A 142 -35.26 18.94 -25.32
C SER A 142 -36.54 18.95 -24.44
N SER A 143 -37.61 18.28 -24.89
CA SER A 143 -38.86 18.11 -24.12
C SER A 143 -38.86 16.93 -23.15
N ALA A 144 -37.88 16.02 -23.27
CA ALA A 144 -37.69 14.88 -22.39
C ALA A 144 -36.18 14.71 -22.11
N PRO A 145 -35.62 15.56 -21.22
CA PRO A 145 -34.21 15.51 -20.89
C PRO A 145 -33.82 14.14 -20.32
N ALA A 146 -32.64 13.66 -20.70
CA ALA A 146 -32.05 12.43 -20.19
C ALA A 146 -30.64 12.73 -19.64
N PRO A 147 -29.97 11.76 -18.99
CA PRO A 147 -28.61 11.94 -18.54
C PRO A 147 -27.62 12.08 -19.72
N ILE A 148 -26.54 12.84 -19.48
CA ILE A 148 -25.34 12.83 -20.33
C ILE A 148 -24.33 11.87 -19.70
N TYR A 149 -23.85 10.88 -20.46
CA TYR A 149 -22.86 9.91 -19.98
C TYR A 149 -21.46 10.32 -20.43
N LEU A 150 -20.60 10.67 -19.48
CA LEU A 150 -19.18 10.91 -19.73
C LEU A 150 -18.41 9.61 -19.50
N VAL A 151 -17.90 9.02 -20.58
CA VAL A 151 -17.30 7.68 -20.57
C VAL A 151 -15.79 7.78 -20.68
N GLY A 152 -15.09 7.37 -19.63
CA GLY A 152 -13.63 7.41 -19.57
C GLY A 152 -12.99 6.17 -20.20
N GLY A 153 -11.96 6.38 -21.03
CA GLY A 153 -11.18 5.33 -21.68
C GLY A 153 -9.81 5.08 -21.06
N GLY A 154 -9.57 5.54 -19.82
CA GLY A 154 -8.30 5.36 -19.11
C GLY A 154 -7.33 6.54 -19.20
N ASP A 155 -7.72 7.65 -19.82
CA ASP A 155 -6.85 8.83 -20.01
C ASP A 155 -6.38 9.40 -18.67
N PRO A 156 -5.07 9.36 -18.36
CA PRO A 156 -4.56 9.90 -17.11
C PRO A 156 -4.21 11.39 -17.18
N TRP A 157 -4.35 12.04 -18.34
CA TRP A 157 -3.95 13.43 -18.57
C TRP A 157 -5.06 14.30 -19.16
N LEU A 158 -6.31 14.00 -18.82
CA LEU A 158 -7.44 14.81 -19.24
C LEU A 158 -7.51 16.11 -18.42
N GLU A 159 -7.19 17.24 -19.03
CA GLU A 159 -7.22 18.55 -18.37
C GLU A 159 -8.61 19.18 -18.42
N ALA A 160 -8.97 19.91 -17.35
CA ALA A 160 -10.20 20.68 -17.21
C ALA A 160 -10.26 21.83 -18.23
N ASN A 161 -9.19 22.63 -18.25
CA ASN A 161 -9.10 23.89 -18.98
C ASN A 161 -8.03 23.77 -20.08
N GLY A 162 -8.32 24.27 -21.29
CA GLY A 162 -7.34 24.29 -22.38
C GLY A 162 -7.89 23.87 -23.75
N ALA A 163 -7.06 24.04 -24.79
CA ALA A 163 -7.47 23.93 -26.20
C ALA A 163 -7.91 22.53 -26.66
N THR A 164 -7.67 21.48 -25.86
CA THR A 164 -8.01 20.09 -26.18
C THR A 164 -8.48 19.31 -24.96
N GLY A 165 -9.17 19.91 -23.98
CA GLY A 165 -9.55 19.26 -22.71
C GLY A 165 -11.04 18.99 -22.54
N LEU A 166 -11.48 18.83 -21.27
CA LEU A 166 -12.89 18.74 -20.90
C LEU A 166 -13.69 19.97 -21.33
N GLU A 167 -13.12 21.17 -21.25
CA GLU A 167 -13.75 22.42 -21.67
C GLU A 167 -14.16 22.37 -23.15
N THR A 168 -13.24 21.98 -24.05
CA THR A 168 -13.56 21.84 -25.48
C THR A 168 -14.60 20.75 -25.74
N LEU A 169 -14.53 19.65 -24.98
CA LEU A 169 -15.53 18.58 -25.06
C LEU A 169 -16.91 19.08 -24.60
N ALA A 170 -16.96 19.90 -23.54
CA ALA A 170 -18.19 20.48 -23.01
C ALA A 170 -18.81 21.45 -24.00
N GLN A 171 -18.02 22.35 -24.59
CA GLN A 171 -18.47 23.29 -25.64
C GLN A 171 -19.08 22.54 -26.83
N SER A 172 -18.43 21.45 -27.28
CA SER A 172 -18.95 20.60 -28.35
C SER A 172 -20.31 19.98 -28.01
N VAL A 173 -20.51 19.57 -26.76
CA VAL A 173 -21.78 18.98 -26.29
C VAL A 173 -22.85 20.05 -26.09
N ALA A 174 -22.50 21.19 -25.50
CA ALA A 174 -23.40 22.32 -25.27
C ALA A 174 -23.92 22.94 -26.57
N SER A 175 -23.19 22.77 -27.68
CA SER A 175 -23.69 23.16 -29.02
C SER A 175 -24.85 22.28 -29.51
N GLN A 176 -25.00 21.06 -28.99
CA GLN A 176 -25.99 20.06 -29.41
C GLN A 176 -27.10 19.85 -28.37
N ILE A 177 -26.79 19.99 -27.08
CA ILE A 177 -27.69 19.72 -25.96
C ILE A 177 -27.84 20.99 -25.12
N LYS A 178 -29.08 21.39 -24.81
CA LYS A 178 -29.38 22.56 -23.96
C LYS A 178 -29.98 22.20 -22.59
N THR A 179 -30.52 20.99 -22.47
CA THR A 179 -31.18 20.51 -21.24
C THR A 179 -30.83 19.05 -21.03
N ALA A 180 -30.40 18.68 -19.83
CA ALA A 180 -30.14 17.29 -19.43
C ALA A 180 -30.59 17.09 -17.98
N THR A 181 -30.73 15.84 -17.52
CA THR A 181 -31.09 15.62 -16.11
C THR A 181 -29.87 15.78 -15.21
N GLN A 182 -28.77 15.09 -15.53
CA GLN A 182 -27.47 15.16 -14.86
C GLN A 182 -26.36 14.64 -15.78
N VAL A 183 -25.11 14.85 -15.41
CA VAL A 183 -23.97 14.09 -15.94
C VAL A 183 -23.77 12.80 -15.12
N VAL A 184 -23.60 11.67 -15.81
CA VAL A 184 -23.24 10.37 -15.23
C VAL A 184 -21.82 10.02 -15.67
N GLY A 185 -20.88 10.00 -14.71
CA GLY A 185 -19.51 9.54 -14.94
C GLY A 185 -19.45 8.02 -15.05
N VAL A 186 -18.99 7.52 -16.20
CA VAL A 186 -18.83 6.09 -16.47
C VAL A 186 -17.34 5.73 -16.48
N GLY A 187 -16.89 5.15 -15.36
CA GLY A 187 -15.52 4.66 -15.17
C GLY A 187 -15.38 3.13 -15.21
N SER A 188 -16.41 2.41 -15.65
CA SER A 188 -16.53 0.94 -15.52
C SER A 188 -15.53 0.12 -16.34
N LEU A 189 -14.66 0.77 -17.13
CA LEU A 189 -13.53 0.10 -17.78
C LEU A 189 -12.53 -0.44 -16.75
N PHE A 190 -12.39 0.25 -15.61
CA PHE A 190 -11.60 -0.24 -14.47
C PHE A 190 -12.55 -0.73 -13.36
N THR A 191 -12.19 -1.85 -12.75
CA THR A 191 -12.93 -2.39 -11.61
C THR A 191 -12.31 -1.95 -10.29
N PRO A 192 -13.10 -1.89 -9.21
CA PRO A 192 -12.56 -1.76 -7.86
C PRO A 192 -11.46 -2.79 -7.54
N PRO A 193 -10.57 -2.51 -6.58
CA PRO A 193 -10.52 -1.28 -5.78
C PRO A 193 -9.97 -0.07 -6.55
N THR A 194 -10.24 1.13 -6.02
CA THR A 194 -9.76 2.42 -6.55
C THR A 194 -8.28 2.69 -6.25
N TYR A 195 -7.75 2.16 -5.15
CA TYR A 195 -6.33 2.27 -4.80
C TYR A 195 -5.64 0.94 -5.06
N GLU A 196 -4.35 0.96 -5.40
CA GLU A 196 -3.61 -0.29 -5.65
C GLU A 196 -3.17 -0.96 -4.35
N THR A 197 -2.89 -2.26 -4.43
CA THR A 197 -2.64 -3.09 -3.25
C THR A 197 -1.35 -2.68 -2.54
N GLY A 198 -1.41 -2.52 -1.21
CA GLY A 198 -0.25 -2.21 -0.38
C GLY A 198 0.05 -0.73 -0.18
N TRP A 199 -0.69 0.20 -0.81
CA TRP A 199 -0.46 1.64 -0.59
C TRP A 199 -0.69 2.04 0.88
N PRO A 200 0.18 2.87 1.48
CA PRO A 200 -0.03 3.43 2.81
C PRO A 200 -1.30 4.27 2.87
N ILE A 201 -2.06 4.17 3.96
CA ILE A 201 -3.32 4.90 4.10
C ILE A 201 -3.10 6.41 4.32
N GLY A 202 -2.06 6.77 5.07
CA GLY A 202 -1.70 8.16 5.34
C GLY A 202 -1.30 8.92 4.07
N ASP A 203 -0.93 8.20 3.02
CA ASP A 203 -0.56 8.77 1.73
C ASP A 203 -1.80 9.17 0.90
N ILE A 204 -2.93 8.48 1.08
CA ILE A 204 -4.15 8.64 0.27
C ILE A 204 -4.61 10.10 0.15
N PRO A 205 -4.54 10.98 1.17
CA PRO A 205 -4.91 12.39 1.03
C PRO A 205 -4.01 13.22 0.11
N TYR A 206 -2.78 12.76 -0.18
CA TYR A 206 -1.80 13.50 -0.99
C TYR A 206 -1.87 13.12 -2.46
N ASN A 207 -1.47 14.05 -3.32
CA ASN A 207 -1.67 13.90 -4.76
C ASN A 207 -1.06 12.62 -5.32
N TYR A 208 0.17 12.26 -4.94
CA TYR A 208 0.87 11.08 -5.45
C TYR A 208 0.17 9.73 -5.16
N ALA A 209 -0.85 9.68 -4.28
CA ALA A 209 -1.68 8.50 -4.01
C ALA A 209 -3.15 8.70 -4.42
N SER A 210 -3.39 9.48 -5.49
CA SER A 210 -4.74 9.68 -6.02
C SER A 210 -5.34 8.40 -6.59
N GLY A 211 -6.66 8.26 -6.45
CA GLY A 211 -7.37 7.06 -6.88
C GLY A 211 -7.24 6.77 -8.37
N VAL A 212 -7.08 5.50 -8.72
CA VAL A 212 -7.04 4.97 -10.08
C VAL A 212 -8.46 4.91 -10.66
N SER A 213 -8.65 5.46 -11.85
CA SER A 213 -9.97 5.51 -12.49
C SER A 213 -9.85 5.63 -14.00
N ALA A 214 -10.72 4.93 -14.72
CA ALA A 214 -10.79 5.06 -16.17
C ALA A 214 -11.34 6.42 -16.63
N LEU A 215 -12.06 7.11 -15.75
CA LEU A 215 -12.51 8.48 -15.92
C LEU A 215 -11.90 9.33 -14.81
N MET A 216 -10.92 10.15 -15.16
CA MET A 216 -10.30 11.11 -14.27
C MET A 216 -9.95 12.38 -15.04
N ALA A 217 -9.96 13.52 -14.37
CA ALA A 217 -9.46 14.78 -14.89
C ALA A 217 -8.52 15.45 -13.88
N GLU A 218 -7.67 16.35 -14.37
CA GLU A 218 -6.70 17.11 -13.55
C GLU A 218 -5.83 16.19 -12.70
N ARG A 219 -5.42 15.03 -13.25
CA ARG A 219 -4.67 13.98 -12.53
C ARG A 219 -5.33 13.49 -11.22
N SER A 220 -6.61 13.80 -11.01
CA SER A 220 -7.30 13.66 -9.72
C SER A 220 -6.56 14.31 -8.56
N GLU A 221 -5.98 15.48 -8.78
CA GLU A 221 -5.37 16.31 -7.75
C GLU A 221 -5.96 17.73 -7.75
N ILE A 222 -5.91 18.40 -6.61
CA ILE A 222 -6.29 19.82 -6.48
C ILE A 222 -5.25 20.55 -5.66
N GLN A 223 -4.84 21.75 -6.09
CA GLN A 223 -3.98 22.61 -5.29
C GLN A 223 -4.82 23.45 -4.32
N VAL A 224 -4.48 23.43 -3.04
CA VAL A 224 -5.18 24.17 -1.98
C VAL A 224 -4.32 25.33 -1.51
N LYS A 225 -4.58 26.53 -2.04
CA LYS A 225 -3.83 27.73 -1.68
C LYS A 225 -4.40 28.36 -0.41
N VAL A 226 -3.64 28.28 0.67
CA VAL A 226 -3.94 28.88 1.98
C VAL A 226 -3.05 30.10 2.18
N THR A 227 -3.66 31.29 2.23
CA THR A 227 -2.94 32.56 2.38
C THR A 227 -3.29 33.21 3.72
N ALA A 228 -2.27 33.49 4.52
CA ALA A 228 -2.39 34.18 5.80
C ALA A 228 -3.06 35.54 5.64
N THR A 229 -3.90 35.92 6.60
CA THR A 229 -4.61 37.19 6.61
C THR A 229 -4.09 38.07 7.76
N THR A 230 -4.97 38.55 8.62
CA THR A 230 -4.64 39.30 9.83
C THR A 230 -4.44 38.32 10.98
N THR A 231 -3.40 38.53 11.79
CA THR A 231 -3.12 37.73 13.00
C THR A 231 -4.38 37.52 13.84
N GLY A 232 -4.64 36.29 14.25
CA GLY A 232 -5.82 35.87 15.01
C GLY A 232 -7.07 35.60 14.17
N GLN A 233 -7.04 35.87 12.86
CA GLN A 233 -8.15 35.59 11.94
C GLN A 233 -7.86 34.36 11.08
N ALA A 234 -8.92 33.73 10.56
CA ALA A 234 -8.79 32.59 9.66
C ALA A 234 -8.05 32.99 8.35
N PRO A 235 -7.17 32.13 7.81
CA PRO A 235 -6.55 32.38 6.51
C PRO A 235 -7.58 32.25 5.38
N THR A 236 -7.29 32.84 4.23
CA THR A 236 -8.09 32.61 3.02
C THR A 236 -7.69 31.29 2.37
N VAL A 237 -8.68 30.56 1.82
CA VAL A 237 -8.45 29.29 1.12
C VAL A 237 -9.01 29.39 -0.29
N LYS A 238 -8.21 29.01 -1.30
CA LYS A 238 -8.62 28.92 -2.70
C LYS A 238 -8.20 27.57 -3.27
N LEU A 239 -9.10 26.93 -4.00
CA LEU A 239 -8.80 25.75 -4.79
C LEU A 239 -8.30 26.19 -6.17
N VAL A 240 -7.27 25.53 -6.70
CA VAL A 240 -6.58 25.95 -7.92
C VAL A 240 -6.28 24.76 -8.84
N PHE A 241 -6.62 24.90 -10.13
CA PHE A 241 -6.11 24.06 -11.23
C PHE A 241 -5.19 24.91 -12.12
N ASN A 242 -3.96 24.44 -12.35
CA ASN A 242 -2.99 25.13 -13.22
C ASN A 242 -2.93 26.66 -13.01
N SER A 243 -2.73 27.09 -11.77
CA SER A 243 -2.72 28.51 -11.34
C SER A 243 -4.04 29.29 -11.46
N THR A 244 -5.12 28.66 -11.93
CA THR A 244 -6.46 29.25 -12.05
C THR A 244 -7.33 28.85 -10.86
N ALA A 245 -7.91 29.84 -10.17
CA ALA A 245 -8.82 29.57 -9.06
C ALA A 245 -10.12 28.92 -9.57
N VAL A 246 -10.56 27.88 -8.88
CA VAL A 246 -11.77 27.11 -9.18
C VAL A 246 -12.61 26.93 -7.93
N SER A 247 -13.89 26.61 -8.11
CA SER A 247 -14.81 26.32 -7.00
C SER A 247 -15.82 25.25 -7.44
N PRO A 248 -15.35 24.04 -7.81
CA PRO A 248 -16.24 22.98 -8.25
C PRO A 248 -17.22 22.62 -7.12
N GLU A 249 -18.45 22.28 -7.47
CA GLU A 249 -19.53 21.86 -6.53
C GLU A 249 -19.24 20.50 -5.86
N TYR A 250 -17.97 20.14 -5.71
CA TYR A 250 -17.48 18.84 -5.25
C TYR A 250 -16.92 18.86 -3.83
N PHE A 251 -16.17 19.92 -3.47
CA PHE A 251 -15.44 20.00 -2.20
C PHE A 251 -16.19 20.81 -1.16
N HIS A 252 -16.07 20.39 0.10
CA HIS A 252 -16.46 21.17 1.26
C HIS A 252 -15.21 21.60 2.02
N ILE A 253 -14.99 22.91 2.13
CA ILE A 253 -13.82 23.46 2.83
C ILE A 253 -14.18 23.64 4.31
N VAL A 254 -13.46 22.97 5.19
CA VAL A 254 -13.54 23.10 6.65
C VAL A 254 -12.30 23.84 7.13
N ASN A 255 -12.40 25.16 7.28
CA ASN A 255 -11.29 26.01 7.69
C ASN A 255 -11.37 26.33 9.19
N GLN A 256 -10.52 25.64 9.97
CA GLN A 256 -10.35 25.81 11.40
C GLN A 256 -9.01 26.49 11.74
N ALA A 257 -8.17 26.74 10.74
CA ALA A 257 -6.86 27.35 10.93
C ALA A 257 -6.93 28.83 11.31
N THR A 258 -5.85 29.31 11.90
CA THR A 258 -5.68 30.72 12.29
C THR A 258 -4.39 31.32 11.72
N THR A 259 -4.41 32.62 11.46
CA THR A 259 -3.19 33.35 11.09
C THR A 259 -2.38 33.65 12.34
N LEU A 260 -1.14 33.16 12.39
CA LEU A 260 -0.19 33.40 13.48
C LEU A 260 0.58 34.72 13.28
N PRO A 261 1.16 35.30 14.34
CA PRO A 261 2.12 36.40 14.20
C PRO A 261 3.31 36.02 13.30
N THR A 262 3.91 37.02 12.64
CA THR A 262 5.14 36.83 11.86
C THR A 262 6.26 36.26 12.74
N GLY A 263 7.01 35.30 12.20
CA GLY A 263 8.16 34.68 12.88
C GLY A 263 7.82 33.45 13.73
N GLN A 264 6.54 33.12 13.93
CA GLN A 264 6.17 31.83 14.52
C GLN A 264 6.34 30.68 13.51
N PRO A 265 6.64 29.44 13.96
CA PRO A 265 6.63 28.28 13.09
C PRO A 265 5.19 27.99 12.63
N SER A 266 5.03 27.59 11.37
CA SER A 266 3.75 27.11 10.87
C SER A 266 3.40 25.77 11.53
N THR A 267 2.18 25.65 12.03
CA THR A 267 1.56 24.39 12.44
C THR A 267 0.43 23.99 11.49
N LEU A 268 0.30 24.71 10.37
CA LEU A 268 -0.75 24.50 9.37
C LEU A 268 -0.75 23.06 8.86
N SER A 269 -1.90 22.41 8.98
CA SER A 269 -2.22 21.15 8.31
C SER A 269 -3.29 21.39 7.26
N VAL A 270 -3.08 20.84 6.06
CA VAL A 270 -4.03 20.88 4.96
C VAL A 270 -4.18 19.45 4.45
N THR A 271 -5.35 18.87 4.64
CA THR A 271 -5.59 17.46 4.29
C THR A 271 -6.98 17.25 3.71
N ARG A 272 -7.17 16.13 3.02
CA ARG A 272 -8.50 15.65 2.62
C ARG A 272 -8.90 14.52 3.56
N GLN A 273 -10.08 14.65 4.16
CA GLN A 273 -10.64 13.57 4.95
C GLN A 273 -10.94 12.37 4.03
N ILE A 274 -10.32 11.22 4.31
CA ILE A 274 -10.50 10.00 3.52
C ILE A 274 -11.99 9.58 3.55
N GLY A 275 -12.50 9.08 2.42
CA GLY A 275 -13.92 8.70 2.29
C GLY A 275 -14.90 9.84 2.08
N THR A 276 -14.47 11.11 2.23
CA THR A 276 -15.28 12.30 1.98
C THR A 276 -14.61 13.24 0.96
N ASN A 277 -15.32 14.33 0.62
CA ASN A 277 -14.79 15.43 -0.18
C ASN A 277 -14.46 16.66 0.70
N ASN A 278 -14.31 16.45 2.00
CA ASN A 278 -13.97 17.54 2.92
C ASN A 278 -12.47 17.81 2.83
N ILE A 279 -12.12 19.06 2.54
CA ILE A 279 -10.75 19.57 2.70
C ILE A 279 -10.71 20.27 4.05
N VAL A 280 -9.87 19.75 4.96
CA VAL A 280 -9.72 20.26 6.32
C VAL A 280 -8.43 21.07 6.39
N ILE A 281 -8.55 22.31 6.86
CA ILE A 281 -7.44 23.23 7.10
C ILE A 281 -7.43 23.54 8.60
N ASP A 282 -6.36 23.16 9.28
CA ASP A 282 -6.23 23.30 10.73
C ASP A 282 -4.84 23.83 11.13
N GLY A 283 -4.64 24.19 12.38
CA GLY A 283 -3.39 24.75 12.90
C GLY A 283 -3.20 26.23 12.59
N GLY A 284 -1.95 26.66 12.42
CA GLY A 284 -1.61 28.07 12.29
C GLY A 284 -0.64 28.37 11.14
N ILE A 285 -0.93 29.42 10.36
CA ILE A 285 -0.06 29.93 9.29
C ILE A 285 0.49 31.33 9.63
N PRO A 286 1.81 31.57 9.61
CA PRO A 286 2.38 32.88 9.94
C PRO A 286 1.95 34.00 8.97
N ALA A 287 1.69 35.19 9.51
CA ALA A 287 1.31 36.37 8.74
C ALA A 287 2.33 36.67 7.62
N GLY A 288 1.82 36.92 6.41
CA GLY A 288 2.61 37.14 5.20
C GLY A 288 2.99 35.88 4.44
N GLN A 289 2.69 34.67 4.95
CA GLN A 289 2.97 33.41 4.25
C GLN A 289 1.79 32.91 3.42
N THR A 290 2.10 32.07 2.45
CA THR A 290 1.13 31.28 1.67
C THR A 290 1.64 29.86 1.56
N SER A 291 0.76 28.91 1.83
CA SER A 291 0.96 27.48 1.58
C SER A 291 0.09 27.06 0.40
N ALA A 292 0.56 26.15 -0.44
CA ALA A 292 -0.18 25.69 -1.63
C ALA A 292 0.04 24.19 -1.94
N PRO A 293 -0.23 23.28 -0.98
CA PRO A 293 -0.08 21.84 -1.20
C PRO A 293 -1.08 21.32 -2.22
N PHE A 294 -0.70 20.21 -2.87
CA PHE A 294 -1.61 19.41 -3.70
C PHE A 294 -2.21 18.28 -2.87
N LEU A 295 -3.52 18.11 -2.95
CA LEU A 295 -4.25 17.01 -2.35
C LEU A 295 -4.79 16.08 -3.44
N SER A 296 -4.97 14.80 -3.10
CA SER A 296 -5.71 13.88 -3.95
C SER A 296 -7.20 14.21 -3.96
N ILE A 297 -7.87 13.75 -5.01
CA ILE A 297 -9.30 13.80 -5.15
C ILE A 297 -9.87 12.40 -4.92
N GLY A 298 -10.72 12.26 -3.89
CA GLY A 298 -11.52 11.06 -3.70
C GLY A 298 -12.53 10.87 -4.84
N HIS A 299 -12.93 9.64 -5.15
CA HIS A 299 -13.90 9.33 -6.24
C HIS A 299 -13.66 10.06 -7.59
N PRO A 300 -12.51 9.86 -8.25
CA PRO A 300 -12.12 10.54 -9.51
C PRO A 300 -13.22 10.67 -10.58
N ALA A 301 -13.98 9.60 -10.84
CA ALA A 301 -15.03 9.60 -11.85
C ALA A 301 -16.20 10.54 -11.50
N LEU A 302 -16.56 10.63 -10.21
CA LEU A 302 -17.61 11.55 -9.76
C LEU A 302 -17.12 13.00 -9.86
N PHE A 303 -15.90 13.27 -9.40
CA PHE A 303 -15.30 14.59 -9.53
C PHE A 303 -15.25 15.05 -10.99
N THR A 304 -14.83 14.17 -11.90
CA THR A 304 -14.76 14.46 -13.34
C THR A 304 -16.14 14.74 -13.93
N ALA A 305 -17.17 14.00 -13.51
CA ALA A 305 -18.55 14.26 -13.90
C ALA A 305 -19.06 15.61 -13.36
N THR A 306 -18.70 15.98 -12.13
CA THR A 306 -19.03 17.29 -11.55
C THR A 306 -18.39 18.42 -12.33
N LEU A 307 -17.09 18.33 -12.59
CA LEU A 307 -16.36 19.33 -13.35
C LEU A 307 -16.94 19.51 -14.76
N PHE A 308 -17.27 18.39 -15.43
CA PHE A 308 -17.89 18.44 -16.75
C PHE A 308 -19.29 19.06 -16.73
N GLN A 309 -20.10 18.74 -15.72
CA GLN A 309 -21.41 19.38 -15.53
C GLN A 309 -21.27 20.89 -15.29
N ASP A 310 -20.28 21.31 -14.50
CA ASP A 310 -20.02 22.73 -14.23
C ASP A 310 -19.58 23.49 -15.49
N LEU A 311 -18.74 22.88 -16.34
CA LEU A 311 -18.38 23.44 -17.65
C LEU A 311 -19.60 23.54 -18.58
N LEU A 312 -20.44 22.51 -18.65
CA LEU A 312 -21.67 22.55 -19.44
C LEU A 312 -22.65 23.63 -18.96
N LYS A 313 -22.76 23.86 -17.64
CA LYS A 313 -23.55 24.97 -17.08
C LYS A 313 -23.01 26.33 -17.56
N GLN A 314 -21.68 26.51 -17.58
CA GLN A 314 -21.04 27.74 -18.07
C GLN A 314 -21.37 28.00 -19.55
N ASP A 315 -21.50 26.94 -20.35
CA ASP A 315 -21.91 27.00 -21.76
C ASP A 315 -23.44 27.00 -21.99
N GLY A 316 -24.23 27.17 -20.92
CA GLY A 316 -25.68 27.37 -20.97
C GLY A 316 -26.54 26.11 -21.01
N VAL A 317 -26.00 24.95 -20.61
CA VAL A 317 -26.80 23.72 -20.41
C VAL A 317 -27.42 23.73 -19.01
N THR A 318 -28.73 23.50 -18.92
CA THR A 318 -29.44 23.40 -17.63
C THR A 318 -29.61 21.95 -17.18
N PHE A 319 -29.49 21.71 -15.87
CA PHE A 319 -29.62 20.39 -15.24
C PHE A 319 -30.71 20.35 -14.17
N THR A 320 -31.37 19.21 -13.99
CA THR A 320 -32.39 18.99 -12.95
C THR A 320 -31.86 18.24 -11.73
N SER A 321 -30.63 17.72 -11.79
CA SER A 321 -30.05 16.86 -10.77
C SER A 321 -28.54 16.99 -10.70
N ASN A 322 -27.99 16.57 -9.56
CA ASN A 322 -26.54 16.56 -9.32
C ASN A 322 -25.85 15.44 -10.12
N PRO A 323 -24.57 15.62 -10.47
CA PRO A 323 -23.78 14.60 -11.16
C PRO A 323 -23.67 13.32 -10.31
N THR A 324 -23.58 12.18 -10.99
CA THR A 324 -23.47 10.85 -10.36
C THR A 324 -22.46 9.97 -11.11
N THR A 325 -22.20 8.75 -10.61
CA THR A 325 -21.46 7.72 -11.35
C THR A 325 -22.37 6.53 -11.66
N GLY A 326 -22.06 5.80 -12.73
CA GLY A 326 -22.87 4.65 -13.15
C GLY A 326 -22.25 3.84 -14.27
N THR A 327 -23.03 2.92 -14.83
CA THR A 327 -22.67 2.16 -16.03
C THR A 327 -23.28 2.82 -17.27
N LEU A 328 -22.72 2.54 -18.44
CA LEU A 328 -23.29 2.98 -19.71
C LEU A 328 -24.47 2.08 -20.11
N PRO A 329 -25.70 2.60 -20.27
CA PRO A 329 -26.83 1.80 -20.72
C PRO A 329 -26.72 1.37 -22.20
N ASN A 330 -27.44 0.30 -22.54
CA ASN A 330 -27.70 -0.06 -23.93
C ASN A 330 -28.55 1.02 -24.62
N GLY A 331 -28.39 1.20 -25.94
CA GLY A 331 -29.18 2.17 -26.71
C GLY A 331 -28.73 3.64 -26.57
N THR A 332 -27.52 3.87 -26.05
CA THR A 332 -26.86 5.18 -26.11
C THR A 332 -26.11 5.37 -27.42
N GLN A 333 -25.93 6.63 -27.82
CA GLN A 333 -25.13 7.04 -28.98
C GLN A 333 -24.07 8.06 -28.56
N THR A 334 -22.87 7.98 -29.16
CA THR A 334 -21.79 8.94 -28.93
C THR A 334 -22.02 10.21 -29.73
N ILE A 335 -22.00 11.37 -29.07
CA ILE A 335 -22.23 12.69 -29.69
C ILE A 335 -20.99 13.59 -29.68
N ALA A 336 -19.99 13.25 -28.86
CA ALA A 336 -18.69 13.92 -28.84
C ALA A 336 -17.59 12.95 -28.40
N THR A 337 -16.35 13.22 -28.80
CA THR A 337 -15.19 12.40 -28.47
C THR A 337 -13.95 13.28 -28.31
N HIS A 338 -13.17 12.98 -27.28
CA HIS A 338 -11.85 13.55 -27.05
C HIS A 338 -10.79 12.44 -27.23
N GLN A 339 -9.67 12.80 -27.87
CA GLN A 339 -8.49 11.95 -28.00
C GLN A 339 -7.31 12.61 -27.28
N SER A 340 -6.63 11.84 -26.45
CA SER A 340 -5.47 12.31 -25.68
C SER A 340 -4.26 12.60 -26.57
N GLN A 341 -3.17 13.08 -25.96
CA GLN A 341 -1.85 12.97 -26.59
C GLN A 341 -1.43 11.50 -26.77
N THR A 342 -0.44 11.24 -27.62
CA THR A 342 0.08 9.88 -27.81
C THR A 342 0.80 9.37 -26.55
N LEU A 343 0.80 8.05 -26.35
CA LEU A 343 1.51 7.39 -25.26
C LEU A 343 2.98 7.84 -25.17
N ALA A 344 3.66 8.01 -26.32
CA ALA A 344 5.04 8.51 -26.34
C ALA A 344 5.21 9.87 -25.62
N LYS A 345 4.29 10.82 -25.82
CA LYS A 345 4.34 12.13 -25.15
C LYS A 345 3.99 12.02 -23.68
N LEU A 346 2.98 11.22 -23.35
CA LEU A 346 2.56 11.00 -21.97
C LEU A 346 3.66 10.33 -21.14
N LEU A 347 4.43 9.41 -21.71
CA LEU A 347 5.55 8.77 -21.01
C LEU A 347 6.68 9.74 -20.66
N VAL A 348 6.96 10.75 -21.50
CA VAL A 348 7.92 11.81 -21.16
C VAL A 348 7.50 12.51 -19.87
N ILE A 349 6.23 12.92 -19.80
CA ILE A 349 5.66 13.58 -18.62
C ILE A 349 5.72 12.64 -17.41
N GLN A 350 5.25 11.41 -17.56
CA GLN A 350 5.24 10.41 -16.48
C GLN A 350 6.64 10.14 -15.92
N ASN A 351 7.63 9.88 -16.77
CA ASN A 351 8.92 9.38 -16.33
C ASN A 351 9.86 10.50 -15.84
N GLN A 352 9.74 11.73 -16.37
CA GLN A 352 10.53 12.88 -15.90
C GLN A 352 10.00 13.47 -14.59
N TYR A 353 8.68 13.55 -14.42
CA TYR A 353 8.04 14.06 -13.20
C TYR A 353 7.61 12.97 -12.22
N SER A 354 7.79 11.69 -12.59
CA SER A 354 7.48 10.52 -11.78
C SER A 354 6.01 10.43 -11.32
N ILE A 355 5.08 10.71 -12.22
CA ILE A 355 3.65 10.85 -11.90
C ILE A 355 3.00 9.47 -11.70
N ASN A 356 2.60 9.15 -10.46
CA ASN A 356 2.07 7.83 -10.08
C ASN A 356 0.75 7.50 -10.80
N GLN A 357 -0.17 8.45 -10.83
CA GLN A 357 -1.51 8.30 -11.38
C GLN A 357 -1.48 7.87 -12.85
N MET A 358 -0.54 8.41 -13.62
CA MET A 358 -0.33 8.01 -15.02
C MET A 358 0.13 6.56 -15.11
N ALA A 359 1.08 6.16 -14.25
CA ALA A 359 1.62 4.82 -14.25
C ALA A 359 0.58 3.78 -13.80
N ASP A 360 -0.24 4.08 -12.79
CA ASP A 360 -1.26 3.15 -12.30
C ASP A 360 -2.47 3.02 -13.25
N ASN A 361 -2.90 4.11 -13.89
CA ASN A 361 -3.87 4.02 -14.99
C ASN A 361 -3.30 3.21 -16.17
N LEU A 362 -2.04 3.44 -16.54
CA LEU A 362 -1.37 2.69 -17.60
C LEU A 362 -1.25 1.20 -17.25
N TYR A 363 -0.96 0.88 -15.99
CA TYR A 363 -0.96 -0.48 -15.48
C TYR A 363 -2.33 -1.15 -15.62
N ARG A 364 -3.42 -0.48 -15.20
CA ARG A 364 -4.78 -0.99 -15.44
C ARG A 364 -5.11 -1.15 -16.92
N MET A 365 -4.58 -0.30 -17.79
CA MET A 365 -4.72 -0.46 -19.24
C MET A 365 -4.01 -1.70 -19.80
N LEU A 366 -2.94 -2.19 -19.17
CA LEU A 366 -2.37 -3.49 -19.55
C LEU A 366 -3.38 -4.62 -19.32
N GLY A 367 -4.11 -4.56 -18.21
CA GLY A 367 -5.23 -5.47 -17.91
C GLY A 367 -6.36 -5.36 -18.95
N VAL A 368 -6.74 -4.14 -19.32
CA VAL A 368 -7.72 -3.88 -20.40
C VAL A 368 -7.25 -4.49 -21.72
N ASN A 369 -6.01 -4.26 -22.13
CA ASN A 369 -5.48 -4.80 -23.37
C ASN A 369 -5.46 -6.33 -23.38
N ALA A 370 -5.20 -6.95 -22.22
CA ALA A 370 -5.15 -8.40 -22.10
C ALA A 370 -6.53 -9.08 -21.99
N THR A 371 -7.51 -8.43 -21.34
CA THR A 371 -8.76 -9.09 -20.91
C THR A 371 -10.04 -8.31 -21.21
N GLY A 372 -9.93 -7.06 -21.66
CA GLY A 372 -11.05 -6.13 -21.86
C GLY A 372 -11.44 -5.33 -20.62
N VAL A 373 -10.87 -5.63 -19.45
CA VAL A 373 -11.18 -4.97 -18.17
C VAL A 373 -9.90 -4.66 -17.39
N GLY A 374 -9.84 -3.48 -16.75
CA GLY A 374 -8.70 -3.04 -15.94
C GLY A 374 -8.88 -3.34 -14.45
N SER A 375 -8.47 -4.53 -14.01
CA SER A 375 -8.34 -4.89 -12.59
C SER A 375 -6.86 -4.98 -12.17
N PRO A 376 -6.51 -4.87 -10.87
CA PRO A 376 -5.12 -5.03 -10.45
C PRO A 376 -4.60 -6.43 -10.80
N GLN A 377 -5.45 -7.46 -10.66
CA GLN A 377 -5.05 -8.84 -10.98
C GLN A 377 -4.80 -9.04 -12.47
N ALA A 378 -5.65 -8.48 -13.33
CA ALA A 378 -5.46 -8.55 -14.78
C ALA A 378 -4.21 -7.79 -15.22
N ALA A 379 -3.96 -6.63 -14.62
CA ALA A 379 -2.77 -5.82 -14.85
C ALA A 379 -1.48 -6.53 -14.42
N SER A 380 -1.43 -7.07 -13.19
CA SER A 380 -0.29 -7.84 -12.67
C SER A 380 0.01 -9.04 -13.57
N ALA A 381 -1.01 -9.82 -13.94
CA ALA A 381 -0.85 -10.98 -14.82
C ALA A 381 -0.34 -10.60 -16.22
N ALA A 382 -0.81 -9.48 -16.78
CA ALA A 382 -0.33 -8.96 -18.07
C ALA A 382 1.15 -8.53 -17.98
N LEU A 383 1.52 -7.84 -16.90
CA LEU A 383 2.89 -7.38 -16.66
C LEU A 383 3.86 -8.57 -16.45
N SER A 384 3.50 -9.55 -15.62
CA SER A 384 4.29 -10.77 -15.42
C SER A 384 4.50 -11.54 -16.72
N LYS A 385 3.46 -11.66 -17.55
CA LYS A 385 3.56 -12.29 -18.87
C LYS A 385 4.51 -11.54 -19.79
N PHE A 386 4.45 -10.21 -19.83
CA PHE A 386 5.38 -9.38 -20.58
C PHE A 386 6.83 -9.59 -20.11
N LEU A 387 7.07 -9.59 -18.80
CA LEU A 387 8.40 -9.78 -18.24
C LEU A 387 8.96 -11.18 -18.56
N GLN A 388 8.12 -12.21 -18.53
CA GLN A 388 8.50 -13.55 -18.97
C GLN A 388 8.91 -13.56 -20.45
N GLN A 389 8.17 -12.86 -21.32
CA GLN A 389 8.51 -12.73 -22.75
C GLN A 389 9.84 -11.98 -22.96
N ALA A 390 10.13 -10.98 -22.13
CA ALA A 390 11.40 -10.26 -22.11
C ALA A 390 12.58 -11.09 -21.54
N GLY A 391 12.36 -12.36 -21.17
CA GLY A 391 13.39 -13.23 -20.58
C GLY A 391 13.74 -12.89 -19.13
N VAL A 392 12.91 -12.10 -18.45
CA VAL A 392 13.09 -11.77 -17.03
C VAL A 392 12.63 -12.96 -16.19
N SER A 393 13.51 -13.40 -15.28
CA SER A 393 13.20 -14.49 -14.35
C SER A 393 11.99 -14.12 -13.50
N GLN A 394 11.05 -15.06 -13.37
CA GLN A 394 9.90 -14.91 -12.49
C GLN A 394 10.24 -15.25 -11.02
N SER A 395 11.46 -15.71 -10.75
CA SER A 395 11.88 -16.06 -9.39
C SER A 395 11.88 -14.83 -8.50
N GLY A 396 10.90 -14.80 -7.60
CA GLY A 396 10.66 -13.74 -6.63
C GLY A 396 10.28 -12.37 -7.20
N LEU A 397 10.10 -12.24 -8.51
CA LEU A 397 9.56 -11.03 -9.11
C LEU A 397 8.14 -10.78 -8.60
N GLN A 398 7.87 -9.57 -8.18
CA GLN A 398 6.53 -9.14 -7.84
C GLN A 398 6.34 -7.66 -8.13
N ILE A 399 5.26 -7.34 -8.84
CA ILE A 399 4.83 -5.96 -9.06
C ILE A 399 3.32 -5.95 -8.89
N VAL A 400 2.83 -5.20 -7.90
CA VAL A 400 1.41 -5.15 -7.52
C VAL A 400 0.72 -3.86 -7.93
N ASP A 401 1.48 -2.82 -8.27
CA ASP A 401 0.99 -1.56 -8.84
C ASP A 401 1.80 -1.11 -10.07
N GLY A 402 1.42 0.02 -10.69
CA GLY A 402 2.11 0.55 -11.85
C GLY A 402 3.20 1.56 -11.51
N SER A 403 3.06 2.22 -10.36
CA SER A 403 3.86 3.37 -9.96
C SER A 403 5.04 3.03 -9.06
N GLY A 404 5.02 1.90 -8.36
CA GLY A 404 5.96 1.55 -7.30
C GLY A 404 5.74 2.32 -6.00
N LEU A 405 4.51 2.75 -5.71
CA LEU A 405 4.15 3.31 -4.41
C LEU A 405 3.94 2.21 -3.37
N SER A 406 3.58 1.00 -3.81
CA SER A 406 3.44 -0.15 -2.94
C SER A 406 4.79 -0.65 -2.42
N PRO A 407 4.98 -0.74 -1.10
CA PRO A 407 6.16 -1.39 -0.53
C PRO A 407 6.22 -2.91 -0.81
N LEU A 408 5.17 -3.49 -1.42
CA LEU A 408 5.12 -4.90 -1.80
C LEU A 408 5.81 -5.21 -3.13
N ASP A 409 6.17 -4.20 -3.92
CA ASP A 409 6.91 -4.43 -5.16
C ASP A 409 8.31 -4.99 -4.85
N GLU A 410 8.74 -5.99 -5.61
CA GLU A 410 10.03 -6.67 -5.46
C GLU A 410 10.64 -6.98 -6.83
N ILE A 411 11.83 -6.44 -7.09
CA ILE A 411 12.60 -6.74 -8.30
C ILE A 411 14.10 -6.61 -8.01
N SER A 412 14.91 -7.44 -8.64
CA SER A 412 16.38 -7.33 -8.55
C SER A 412 16.96 -6.42 -9.63
N SER A 413 18.13 -5.84 -9.37
CA SER A 413 18.87 -5.05 -10.35
C SER A 413 19.17 -5.82 -11.64
N MET A 414 19.46 -7.13 -11.56
CA MET A 414 19.62 -7.97 -12.76
C MET A 414 18.32 -8.14 -13.54
N GLN A 415 17.17 -8.31 -12.88
CA GLN A 415 15.88 -8.41 -13.57
C GLN A 415 15.55 -7.10 -14.30
N LEU A 416 15.77 -5.96 -13.67
CA LEU A 416 15.61 -4.63 -14.30
C LEU A 416 16.53 -4.45 -15.50
N VAL A 417 17.83 -4.74 -15.37
CA VAL A 417 18.77 -4.58 -16.49
C VAL A 417 18.50 -5.57 -17.61
N LYS A 418 18.02 -6.79 -17.31
CA LYS A 418 17.55 -7.72 -18.36
C LYS A 418 16.38 -7.13 -19.15
N LEU A 419 15.42 -6.50 -18.47
CA LEU A 419 14.34 -5.77 -19.14
C LEU A 419 14.90 -4.62 -19.99
N LEU A 420 15.84 -3.84 -19.47
CA LEU A 420 16.42 -2.69 -20.20
C LEU A 420 17.23 -3.13 -21.43
N ALA A 421 17.99 -4.21 -21.31
CA ALA A 421 18.71 -4.83 -22.42
C ALA A 421 17.73 -5.38 -23.47
N TYR A 422 16.65 -6.07 -23.05
CA TYR A 422 15.58 -6.48 -23.95
C TYR A 422 14.98 -5.28 -24.68
N ALA A 423 14.60 -4.23 -23.95
CA ALA A 423 14.01 -3.01 -24.49
C ALA A 423 14.90 -2.34 -25.55
N SER A 424 16.23 -2.39 -25.40
CA SER A 424 17.18 -1.83 -26.38
C SER A 424 17.11 -2.45 -27.76
N THR A 425 16.55 -3.66 -27.87
CA THR A 425 16.38 -4.39 -29.13
C THR A 425 15.02 -4.14 -29.80
N GLN A 426 14.14 -3.38 -29.14
CA GLN A 426 12.75 -3.22 -29.55
C GLN A 426 12.56 -1.97 -30.42
N PRO A 427 11.60 -1.97 -31.36
CA PRO A 427 11.35 -0.82 -32.24
C PRO A 427 10.93 0.45 -31.49
N TRP A 428 10.43 0.31 -30.25
CA TRP A 428 10.02 1.40 -29.38
C TRP A 428 11.12 1.85 -28.40
N PHE A 429 12.35 1.33 -28.51
CA PHE A 429 13.46 1.63 -27.60
C PHE A 429 13.68 3.14 -27.39
N ASN A 430 13.81 3.90 -28.48
CA ASN A 430 14.09 5.34 -28.39
C ASN A 430 12.97 6.08 -27.65
N VAL A 431 11.71 5.67 -27.82
CA VAL A 431 10.58 6.27 -27.08
C VAL A 431 10.71 6.02 -25.58
N LEU A 432 11.09 4.81 -25.16
CA LEU A 432 11.33 4.53 -23.74
C LEU A 432 12.52 5.33 -23.22
N LYS A 433 13.68 5.25 -23.88
CA LYS A 433 14.92 5.93 -23.46
C LYS A 433 14.74 7.44 -23.35
N ASP A 434 14.15 8.06 -24.37
CA ASP A 434 13.99 9.51 -24.45
C ASP A 434 12.87 10.03 -23.53
N SER A 435 12.04 9.15 -22.99
CA SER A 435 11.08 9.50 -21.93
C SER A 435 11.72 9.70 -20.55
N LEU A 436 12.93 9.17 -20.33
CA LEU A 436 13.59 9.23 -19.02
C LEU A 436 14.23 10.60 -18.78
N MET A 437 14.65 10.85 -17.54
CA MET A 437 15.40 12.07 -17.21
C MET A 437 16.77 12.01 -17.84
N HIS A 438 17.13 13.05 -18.60
CA HIS A 438 18.47 13.24 -19.15
C HIS A 438 19.32 14.05 -18.16
N VAL A 439 20.29 13.40 -17.54
CA VAL A 439 21.17 14.03 -16.55
C VAL A 439 21.95 15.19 -17.16
N ASN A 440 22.13 16.29 -16.40
CA ASN A 440 22.82 17.52 -16.81
C ASN A 440 22.29 18.22 -18.07
N HIS A 441 21.13 17.81 -18.60
CA HIS A 441 20.50 18.49 -19.72
C HIS A 441 19.83 19.80 -19.25
N PRO A 442 20.04 20.94 -19.94
CA PRO A 442 19.53 22.25 -19.49
C PRO A 442 18.00 22.34 -19.44
N ASN A 443 17.31 21.46 -20.19
CA ASN A 443 15.85 21.35 -20.16
C ASN A 443 15.33 20.26 -19.21
N ASN A 444 16.19 19.64 -18.40
CA ASN A 444 15.73 18.68 -17.39
C ASN A 444 15.05 19.46 -16.25
N ALA A 445 13.72 19.42 -16.23
CA ALA A 445 12.88 20.02 -15.20
C ALA A 445 12.34 18.98 -14.19
N GLY A 446 12.88 17.75 -14.21
CA GLY A 446 12.45 16.64 -13.37
C GLY A 446 13.10 16.62 -11.98
N ILE A 447 12.94 15.50 -11.29
CA ILE A 447 13.44 15.29 -9.90
C ILE A 447 14.94 15.60 -9.76
N LEU A 448 15.72 15.38 -10.82
CA LEU A 448 17.18 15.55 -10.82
C LEU A 448 17.65 16.96 -11.23
N ALA A 449 16.77 17.94 -11.44
CA ALA A 449 17.14 19.28 -11.91
C ALA A 449 18.17 20.01 -11.00
N TYR A 450 18.27 19.62 -9.72
CA TYR A 450 19.18 20.20 -8.73
C TYR A 450 20.28 19.23 -8.26
N HIS A 451 20.42 18.07 -8.89
CA HIS A 451 21.44 17.07 -8.58
C HIS A 451 22.65 17.26 -9.50
N PRO A 452 23.84 17.64 -9.00
CA PRO A 452 25.03 17.76 -9.84
C PRO A 452 25.67 16.39 -10.08
N PHE A 453 25.77 16.00 -11.34
CA PHE A 453 26.50 14.81 -11.79
C PHE A 453 27.82 15.21 -12.46
N ASN A 454 28.90 14.49 -12.22
CA ASN A 454 30.22 14.78 -12.79
C ASN A 454 30.46 13.95 -14.05
N LEU A 455 29.72 14.25 -15.10
CA LEU A 455 29.76 13.48 -16.33
C LEU A 455 30.92 13.92 -17.25
N PRO A 456 31.70 12.96 -17.79
CA PRO A 456 32.69 13.27 -18.82
C PRO A 456 32.07 13.88 -20.08
N THR A 457 32.83 14.72 -20.78
CA THR A 457 32.35 15.36 -22.02
C THR A 457 31.99 14.31 -23.07
N GLY A 458 30.81 14.44 -23.68
CA GLY A 458 30.33 13.54 -24.73
C GLY A 458 29.58 12.30 -24.22
N THR A 459 29.41 12.15 -22.90
CA THR A 459 28.58 11.09 -22.29
C THR A 459 27.13 11.54 -22.13
N ASN A 460 26.21 10.59 -22.03
CA ASN A 460 24.79 10.85 -21.77
C ASN A 460 24.23 9.82 -20.79
N ILE A 461 23.35 10.25 -19.88
CA ILE A 461 22.65 9.34 -18.96
C ILE A 461 21.15 9.60 -19.01
N TRP A 462 20.38 8.54 -19.19
CA TRP A 462 18.93 8.51 -19.17
C TRP A 462 18.48 7.64 -18.00
N VAL A 463 17.88 8.23 -16.97
CA VAL A 463 17.60 7.53 -15.71
C VAL A 463 16.19 7.76 -15.23
N LYS A 464 15.61 6.73 -14.59
CA LYS A 464 14.45 6.84 -13.73
C LYS A 464 14.91 6.72 -12.27
N THR A 465 14.44 7.65 -11.44
CA THR A 465 14.60 7.60 -9.98
C THR A 465 13.48 6.80 -9.31
N GLY A 466 13.76 6.27 -8.11
CA GLY A 466 12.77 5.72 -7.19
C GLY A 466 13.07 6.18 -5.78
N ASN A 467 12.06 6.68 -5.06
CA ASN A 467 12.20 7.10 -3.68
C ASN A 467 10.95 6.67 -2.89
N LEU A 468 11.18 6.04 -1.74
CA LEU A 468 10.24 5.74 -0.68
C LEU A 468 10.96 5.99 0.65
N SER A 469 10.30 5.75 1.78
CA SER A 469 10.96 5.81 3.09
C SER A 469 12.24 4.96 3.09
N ASN A 470 13.40 5.61 3.21
CA ASN A 470 14.72 4.96 3.35
C ASN A 470 15.20 4.15 2.12
N GLN A 471 14.74 4.54 0.93
CA GLN A 471 15.13 3.91 -0.32
C GLN A 471 15.45 4.99 -1.36
N TRP A 472 16.55 4.80 -2.09
CA TRP A 472 16.84 5.63 -3.25
C TRP A 472 17.41 4.82 -4.40
N ASN A 473 16.63 4.72 -5.47
CA ASN A 473 16.85 3.79 -6.56
C ASN A 473 17.09 4.52 -7.88
N TYR A 474 17.95 3.95 -8.72
CA TYR A 474 18.23 4.42 -10.06
C TYR A 474 18.25 3.27 -11.05
N ALA A 475 17.63 3.45 -12.22
CA ALA A 475 17.82 2.53 -13.33
C ALA A 475 17.67 3.24 -14.67
N GLY A 476 18.39 2.77 -15.69
CA GLY A 476 18.33 3.34 -17.02
C GLY A 476 19.53 3.00 -17.88
N TYR A 477 19.94 3.96 -18.70
CA TYR A 477 20.98 3.81 -19.70
C TYR A 477 22.06 4.88 -19.57
N ALA A 478 23.31 4.52 -19.86
CA ALA A 478 24.41 5.45 -20.04
C ALA A 478 25.05 5.22 -21.41
N GLN A 479 25.29 6.30 -22.15
CA GLN A 479 26.27 6.32 -23.22
C GLN A 479 27.61 6.68 -22.60
N ALA A 480 28.51 5.71 -22.52
CA ALA A 480 29.80 5.83 -21.86
C ALA A 480 30.84 6.60 -22.70
N GLU A 481 31.98 6.96 -22.12
CA GLU A 481 33.05 7.71 -22.78
C GLU A 481 33.55 7.05 -24.07
N ASN A 482 33.61 5.71 -24.10
CA ASN A 482 34.01 4.96 -25.29
C ASN A 482 32.89 4.82 -26.34
N GLY A 483 31.71 5.39 -26.08
CA GLY A 483 30.54 5.35 -26.95
C GLY A 483 29.63 4.14 -26.73
N ASP A 484 29.99 3.18 -25.85
CA ASP A 484 29.17 2.02 -25.57
C ASP A 484 27.87 2.42 -24.86
N LEU A 485 26.78 1.71 -25.18
CA LEU A 485 25.52 1.81 -24.46
C LEU A 485 25.49 0.79 -23.31
N ILE A 486 25.39 1.30 -22.08
CA ILE A 486 25.33 0.51 -20.86
C ILE A 486 23.92 0.61 -20.29
N ALA A 487 23.31 -0.53 -19.95
CA ALA A 487 22.13 -0.57 -19.09
C ALA A 487 22.55 -0.83 -17.64
N PHE A 488 21.95 -0.09 -16.70
CA PHE A 488 22.26 -0.23 -15.28
C PHE A 488 21.02 -0.14 -14.39
N ALA A 489 21.12 -0.74 -13.21
CA ALA A 489 20.19 -0.56 -12.11
C ALA A 489 20.98 -0.58 -10.80
N ILE A 490 20.64 0.33 -9.88
CA ILE A 490 21.19 0.49 -8.54
C ILE A 490 19.98 0.64 -7.61
N LEU A 491 19.75 -0.37 -6.79
CA LEU A 491 18.68 -0.42 -5.82
C LEU A 491 19.28 -0.38 -4.41
N ASP A 492 18.63 0.36 -3.54
CA ASP A 492 19.00 0.60 -2.16
C ASP A 492 17.83 0.29 -1.24
N ASP A 493 18.15 -0.27 -0.08
CA ASP A 493 17.20 -0.44 1.01
C ASP A 493 17.90 -0.22 2.35
N GLY A 494 17.42 0.79 3.07
CA GLY A 494 17.88 1.15 4.42
C GLY A 494 18.95 2.23 4.49
N ALA A 495 19.22 2.96 3.41
CA ALA A 495 20.08 4.14 3.49
C ALA A 495 19.29 5.35 4.05
N PRO A 496 19.90 6.21 4.89
CA PRO A 496 19.20 7.36 5.46
C PRO A 496 18.66 8.32 4.39
N THR A 497 17.42 8.80 4.57
CA THR A 497 16.74 9.70 3.61
C THR A 497 17.45 11.02 3.33
N TYR A 498 18.28 11.52 4.27
CA TYR A 498 19.08 12.74 4.08
C TYR A 498 20.30 12.55 3.16
N LEU A 499 20.60 11.32 2.71
CA LEU A 499 21.74 11.05 1.83
C LEU A 499 21.75 11.83 0.53
N ASN A 500 20.57 12.27 0.07
CA ASN A 500 20.40 12.87 -1.25
C ASN A 500 19.92 14.32 -1.21
N SER A 501 19.99 15.00 -0.05
CA SER A 501 19.82 16.45 0.03
C SER A 501 21.11 17.23 -0.27
N GLY A 502 22.20 16.56 -0.67
CA GLY A 502 23.51 17.16 -0.92
C GLY A 502 24.28 16.53 -2.09
N VAL A 503 25.26 17.27 -2.59
CA VAL A 503 26.17 16.92 -3.70
C VAL A 503 26.99 15.66 -3.39
N GLY A 504 27.10 14.73 -4.36
CA GLY A 504 28.09 13.63 -4.32
C GLY A 504 27.68 12.43 -3.48
N SER A 505 26.40 12.02 -3.53
CA SER A 505 25.97 10.79 -2.85
C SER A 505 26.72 9.57 -3.39
N PRO A 506 26.95 8.52 -2.58
CA PRO A 506 27.55 7.28 -3.05
C PRO A 506 26.87 6.67 -4.29
N LEU A 507 25.54 6.81 -4.41
CA LEU A 507 24.80 6.26 -5.54
C LEU A 507 24.96 7.10 -6.82
N ASP A 508 25.08 8.43 -6.69
CA ASP A 508 25.39 9.31 -7.83
C ASP A 508 26.79 9.02 -8.38
N LEU A 509 27.77 8.74 -7.51
CA LEU A 509 29.11 8.32 -7.93
C LEU A 509 29.08 7.02 -8.74
N MET A 510 28.24 6.06 -8.37
CA MET A 510 28.07 4.82 -9.15
C MET A 510 27.49 5.08 -10.55
N ILE A 511 26.66 6.11 -10.70
CA ILE A 511 26.12 6.58 -11.99
C ILE A 511 27.23 7.26 -12.81
N ASP A 512 27.98 8.18 -12.20
CA ASP A 512 29.13 8.86 -12.82
C ASP A 512 30.17 7.84 -13.32
N ASP A 513 30.48 6.83 -12.51
CA ASP A 513 31.37 5.72 -12.87
C ASP A 513 30.87 4.95 -14.10
N THR A 514 29.55 4.79 -14.24
CA THR A 514 28.94 4.09 -15.39
C THR A 514 29.18 4.88 -16.69
N ALA A 515 29.01 6.21 -16.65
CA ALA A 515 29.31 7.06 -17.81
C ALA A 515 30.82 7.15 -18.11
N SER A 516 31.67 7.04 -17.08
CA SER A 516 33.12 7.10 -17.22
C SER A 516 33.76 5.83 -17.79
N TRP A 517 32.98 4.77 -18.03
CA TRP A 517 33.50 3.52 -18.60
C TRP A 517 34.19 3.74 -19.97
N PRO A 518 35.39 3.16 -20.21
CA PRO A 518 36.17 2.26 -19.35
C PRO A 518 37.16 2.93 -18.40
N ASN A 519 37.26 4.27 -18.41
CA ASN A 519 38.25 5.06 -17.68
C ASN A 519 37.82 5.37 -16.23
N VAL A 520 37.19 4.40 -15.56
CA VAL A 520 36.70 4.54 -14.18
C VAL A 520 37.89 4.67 -13.20
N SER A 521 37.87 5.69 -12.34
CA SER A 521 38.89 5.88 -11.31
C SER A 521 38.73 4.84 -10.20
N THR A 522 39.75 3.99 -10.01
CA THR A 522 39.75 2.96 -8.94
C THR A 522 40.46 3.42 -7.66
N THR A 523 41.07 4.61 -7.64
CA THR A 523 41.63 5.21 -6.43
C THR A 523 40.53 5.86 -5.62
N SER A 524 40.33 5.42 -4.38
CA SER A 524 39.33 5.96 -3.45
C SER A 524 39.51 7.46 -3.23
N SER A 525 38.79 8.30 -3.96
CA SER A 525 38.54 9.66 -3.50
C SER A 525 37.61 9.53 -2.30
N SER A 526 38.08 9.88 -1.11
CA SER A 526 37.22 10.02 0.05
C SER A 526 35.98 10.85 -0.32
N PRO A 527 34.75 10.44 0.08
CA PRO A 527 33.58 11.26 -0.16
C PRO A 527 33.82 12.65 0.45
N VAL A 528 33.40 13.70 -0.26
CA VAL A 528 33.47 15.08 0.22
C VAL A 528 32.76 15.15 1.56
N SER A 529 33.50 15.47 2.62
CA SER A 529 32.99 15.57 3.98
C SER A 529 31.91 16.64 4.07
N VAL A 530 30.64 16.26 4.04
CA VAL A 530 29.54 17.12 4.48
C VAL A 530 29.52 17.03 6.00
N ALA A 531 29.90 18.11 6.69
CA ALA A 531 30.03 18.12 8.15
C ALA A 531 28.68 17.82 8.83
N PRO A 532 28.54 16.73 9.61
CA PRO A 532 27.35 16.52 10.42
C PRO A 532 27.42 17.40 11.67
N THR A 533 26.32 18.09 11.98
CA THR A 533 26.09 18.65 13.30
C THR A 533 26.11 17.53 14.34
N SER A 534 26.88 17.75 15.41
CA SER A 534 27.33 16.77 16.41
C SER A 534 26.24 15.84 16.99
N LEU A 535 26.46 14.54 16.88
CA LEU A 535 25.89 13.50 17.75
C LEU A 535 26.97 13.00 18.74
N PRO A 536 26.62 12.67 20.00
CA PRO A 536 27.59 12.26 21.01
C PRO A 536 28.17 10.86 20.75
N SER A 537 29.45 10.72 21.07
CA SER A 537 30.30 9.55 20.83
C SER A 537 29.77 8.27 21.49
N ALA A 538 29.30 7.32 20.68
CA ALA A 538 29.14 5.93 21.08
C ALA A 538 30.40 5.13 20.69
N ILE A 539 30.83 4.26 21.59
CA ILE A 539 32.02 3.42 21.47
C ILE A 539 31.83 2.45 20.30
N THR A 540 32.52 2.69 19.18
CA THR A 540 32.58 1.77 18.04
C THR A 540 33.61 0.67 18.31
N PRO A 541 33.25 -0.63 18.39
CA PRO A 541 34.23 -1.70 18.25
C PRO A 541 34.66 -1.84 16.78
N PRO A 542 35.88 -2.35 16.51
CA PRO A 542 36.44 -2.40 15.16
C PRO A 542 35.69 -3.40 14.26
N LEU A 543 35.33 -2.94 13.06
CA LEU A 543 34.92 -3.77 11.94
C LEU A 543 36.14 -4.52 11.42
N THR A 544 36.13 -5.86 11.41
CA THR A 544 36.79 -6.71 10.39
C THR A 544 36.58 -8.20 10.70
N GLN A 545 36.29 -8.97 9.64
CA GLN A 545 36.12 -10.43 9.52
C GLN A 545 34.78 -11.04 9.99
N PRO A 546 34.21 -11.99 9.21
CA PRO A 546 33.20 -12.89 9.74
C PRO A 546 33.87 -13.73 10.84
N LEU A 547 33.51 -13.47 12.10
CA LEU A 547 33.84 -14.38 13.19
C LEU A 547 33.01 -15.66 13.00
N THR A 548 33.50 -16.59 12.21
CA THR A 548 33.09 -17.99 12.33
C THR A 548 33.78 -18.57 13.55
N LEU A 549 33.26 -18.26 14.75
CA LEU A 549 33.43 -19.20 15.85
C LEU A 549 32.69 -20.48 15.46
N PRO A 550 33.27 -21.67 15.69
CA PRO A 550 32.54 -22.90 15.46
C PRO A 550 31.33 -22.88 16.40
N LEU A 551 30.13 -22.75 15.84
CA LEU A 551 28.91 -23.09 16.55
C LEU A 551 29.17 -24.44 17.22
N THR A 552 28.85 -24.58 18.50
CA THR A 552 28.96 -25.89 19.15
C THR A 552 28.17 -26.90 18.31
N PRO A 553 28.61 -28.16 18.16
CA PRO A 553 27.93 -29.12 17.29
C PRO A 553 26.42 -29.24 17.56
N GLN A 554 25.98 -29.05 18.81
CA GLN A 554 24.56 -29.02 19.16
C GLN A 554 23.84 -27.71 18.78
N LEU A 555 24.45 -26.53 18.96
CA LEU A 555 23.85 -25.26 18.49
C LEU A 555 23.78 -25.26 16.95
N ALA A 556 24.83 -25.77 16.29
CA ALA A 556 24.83 -26.00 14.86
C ALA A 556 23.71 -26.97 14.45
N GLN A 557 23.44 -28.03 15.21
CA GLN A 557 22.36 -28.98 14.94
C GLN A 557 20.96 -28.40 15.18
N GLN A 558 20.77 -27.60 16.23
CA GLN A 558 19.49 -26.92 16.52
C GLN A 558 19.20 -25.80 15.52
N LEU A 559 20.24 -25.08 15.08
CA LEU A 559 20.13 -24.07 14.03
C LEU A 559 20.19 -24.68 12.63
N ALA A 560 20.60 -25.94 12.43
CA ALA A 560 20.78 -26.54 11.10
C ALA A 560 19.53 -26.44 10.19
N PRO A 561 18.30 -26.72 10.66
CA PRO A 561 17.10 -26.53 9.83
C PRO A 561 16.82 -25.07 9.49
N VAL A 562 17.27 -24.13 10.32
CA VAL A 562 17.17 -22.68 10.08
C VAL A 562 18.26 -22.26 9.10
N LEU A 563 19.51 -22.64 9.33
CA LEU A 563 20.66 -22.40 8.46
C LEU A 563 20.49 -23.02 7.07
N GLN A 564 19.87 -24.19 6.96
CA GLN A 564 19.57 -24.84 5.67
C GLN A 564 18.47 -24.08 4.90
N ARG A 565 17.43 -23.58 5.60
CA ARG A 565 16.41 -22.69 5.02
C ARG A 565 17.03 -21.35 4.57
N ILE A 566 17.93 -20.80 5.37
CA ILE A 566 18.73 -19.60 5.05
C ILE A 566 19.59 -19.84 3.81
N GLN A 567 20.28 -20.97 3.71
CA GLN A 567 21.09 -21.32 2.54
C GLN A 567 20.24 -21.49 1.28
N GLN A 568 19.03 -22.04 1.40
CA GLN A 568 18.05 -22.11 0.30
C GLN A 568 17.51 -20.73 -0.09
N ALA A 569 17.31 -19.84 0.89
CA ALA A 569 16.87 -18.46 0.69
C ALA A 569 17.91 -17.60 -0.07
N GLN A 570 19.20 -17.79 0.24
CA GLN A 570 20.29 -17.11 -0.48
C GLN A 570 20.30 -17.44 -1.97
N ASN A 571 19.87 -18.64 -2.37
CA ASN A 571 19.76 -19.05 -3.77
C ASN A 571 18.50 -18.50 -4.46
N SER A 572 17.51 -18.03 -3.69
CA SER A 572 16.25 -17.51 -4.24
C SER A 572 16.29 -16.01 -4.51
N GLY A 573 17.29 -15.27 -3.98
CA GLY A 573 17.38 -13.80 -4.02
C GLY A 573 16.79 -13.10 -2.81
N ALA A 574 16.42 -13.85 -1.76
CA ALA A 574 15.99 -13.29 -0.48
C ALA A 574 17.20 -12.80 0.34
N VAL A 575 16.96 -11.81 1.21
CA VAL A 575 17.97 -11.31 2.16
C VAL A 575 17.83 -12.07 3.47
N VAL A 576 18.96 -12.54 4.01
CA VAL A 576 18.97 -13.15 5.35
C VAL A 576 19.93 -12.42 6.26
N GLY A 577 19.43 -12.09 7.45
CA GLY A 577 20.18 -11.59 8.58
C GLY A 577 20.11 -12.55 9.76
N VAL A 578 21.25 -12.79 10.40
CA VAL A 578 21.37 -13.62 11.60
C VAL A 578 22.25 -12.89 12.60
N SER A 579 21.78 -12.81 13.84
CA SER A 579 22.60 -12.45 14.98
C SER A 579 22.38 -13.47 16.10
N VAL A 580 23.47 -13.88 16.73
CA VAL A 580 23.48 -14.70 17.93
C VAL A 580 24.45 -14.11 18.94
N VAL A 581 23.97 -13.85 20.14
CA VAL A 581 24.78 -13.33 21.25
C VAL A 581 24.60 -14.20 22.49
N ASN A 582 25.59 -14.21 23.38
CA ASN A 582 25.39 -14.73 24.73
C ASN A 582 24.36 -13.82 25.43
N ALA A 583 23.23 -14.39 25.89
CA ALA A 583 22.13 -13.60 26.42
C ALA A 583 22.50 -12.84 27.70
N ALA A 584 23.39 -13.40 28.52
CA ALA A 584 23.82 -12.78 29.77
C ALA A 584 24.83 -11.65 29.56
N THR A 585 25.77 -11.81 28.62
CA THR A 585 26.89 -10.86 28.45
C THR A 585 26.76 -9.95 27.22
N GLY A 586 25.83 -10.23 26.32
CA GLY A 586 25.67 -9.53 25.03
C GLY A 586 26.81 -9.80 24.04
N GLN A 587 27.77 -10.66 24.37
CA GLN A 587 28.93 -10.93 23.51
C GLN A 587 28.50 -11.67 22.23
N PRO A 588 28.89 -11.20 21.03
CA PRO A 588 28.54 -11.83 19.78
C PRO A 588 29.18 -13.22 19.66
N VAL A 589 28.40 -14.18 19.17
CA VAL A 589 28.79 -15.58 18.97
C VAL A 589 28.77 -15.94 17.49
N TYR A 590 27.78 -15.45 16.76
CA TYR A 590 27.63 -15.67 15.32
C TYR A 590 26.86 -14.51 14.69
N ASP A 591 27.31 -14.05 13.53
CA ASP A 591 26.70 -12.93 12.80
C ASP A 591 26.78 -13.19 11.29
N VAL A 592 25.66 -12.98 10.60
CA VAL A 592 25.58 -12.84 9.15
C VAL A 592 24.66 -11.67 8.85
N ASN A 593 25.19 -10.61 8.26
CA ASN A 593 24.43 -9.37 7.99
C ASN A 593 23.73 -8.82 9.25
N GLY A 594 24.22 -9.08 10.47
CA GLY A 594 23.47 -8.72 11.66
C GLY A 594 23.35 -7.22 11.90
N ASN A 595 24.22 -6.41 11.28
CA ASN A 595 24.12 -4.94 11.28
C ASN A 595 23.45 -4.36 10.02
N LYS A 596 22.94 -5.21 9.12
CA LYS A 596 22.19 -4.75 7.95
C LYS A 596 20.74 -4.52 8.32
N LEU A 597 20.22 -3.39 7.89
CA LEU A 597 18.84 -3.01 8.08
C LEU A 597 17.96 -3.91 7.19
N MET A 598 16.90 -4.48 7.76
CA MET A 598 16.01 -5.42 7.08
C MET A 598 14.57 -5.19 7.51
N ARG A 599 13.61 -5.45 6.61
CA ARG A 599 12.19 -5.42 6.97
C ARG A 599 11.93 -6.28 8.20
N ALA A 600 11.30 -5.68 9.21
CA ALA A 600 11.21 -6.22 10.55
C ALA A 600 10.04 -7.19 10.73
N GLY A 601 9.00 -7.08 9.88
CA GLY A 601 7.75 -7.81 10.06
C GLY A 601 7.18 -7.59 11.47
N LEU A 602 7.00 -8.65 12.23
CA LEU A 602 6.41 -8.58 13.58
C LEU A 602 7.44 -8.30 14.71
N LEU A 603 8.75 -8.25 14.42
CA LEU A 603 9.79 -8.09 15.45
C LEU A 603 9.64 -6.86 16.37
N PRO A 604 9.16 -5.69 15.90
CA PRO A 604 8.98 -4.52 16.77
C PRO A 604 8.04 -4.78 17.95
N ARG A 605 7.13 -5.76 17.84
CA ARG A 605 6.25 -6.16 18.95
C ARG A 605 7.02 -6.58 20.20
N LEU A 606 8.19 -7.20 20.04
CA LEU A 606 9.03 -7.59 21.19
C LEU A 606 9.49 -6.38 21.99
N ALA A 607 9.87 -5.31 21.31
CA ALA A 607 10.29 -4.06 21.93
C ALA A 607 9.11 -3.34 22.59
N VAL A 608 7.92 -3.37 21.98
CA VAL A 608 6.68 -2.87 22.61
C VAL A 608 6.40 -3.61 23.93
N GLY A 609 6.48 -4.94 23.92
CA GLY A 609 6.29 -5.76 25.13
C GLY A 609 7.29 -5.44 26.24
N ALA A 610 8.57 -5.34 25.90
CA ALA A 610 9.62 -4.97 26.85
C ALA A 610 9.44 -3.53 27.37
N ALA A 611 9.17 -2.56 26.50
CA ALA A 611 8.92 -1.17 26.91
C ALA A 611 7.74 -1.07 27.88
N ALA A 612 6.63 -1.77 27.59
CA ALA A 612 5.46 -1.80 28.46
C ALA A 612 5.79 -2.38 29.85
N LEU A 613 6.51 -3.50 29.92
CA LEU A 613 6.94 -4.10 31.18
C LEU A 613 7.89 -3.18 31.97
N GLN A 614 8.86 -2.57 31.29
CA GLN A 614 9.86 -1.69 31.90
C GLN A 614 9.28 -0.34 32.36
N SER A 615 8.21 0.14 31.73
CA SER A 615 7.55 1.39 32.11
C SER A 615 6.92 1.32 33.51
N GLY A 616 6.56 0.12 33.98
CA GLY A 616 5.79 -0.09 35.20
C GLY A 616 4.33 0.40 35.13
N ALA A 617 3.91 0.95 33.99
CA ALA A 617 2.54 1.42 33.77
C ALA A 617 1.55 0.27 33.94
N GLN A 618 0.36 0.58 34.46
CA GLN A 618 -0.73 -0.38 34.65
C GLN A 618 -1.96 0.13 33.92
N PHE A 619 -2.72 -0.79 33.34
CA PHE A 619 -4.05 -0.49 32.85
C PHE A 619 -4.95 -0.08 34.02
N LYS A 620 -5.78 0.96 33.81
CA LYS A 620 -6.62 1.54 34.87
C LYS A 620 -7.98 0.84 35.02
N GLY A 621 -8.31 -0.07 34.11
CA GLY A 621 -9.63 -0.71 34.04
C GLY A 621 -10.68 0.20 33.42
N VAL A 622 -11.83 -0.40 33.11
CA VAL A 622 -12.94 0.30 32.47
C VAL A 622 -13.85 0.90 33.53
N THR A 623 -14.14 2.19 33.42
CA THR A 623 -15.10 2.88 34.31
C THR A 623 -16.40 3.17 33.59
N LEU A 624 -17.52 3.04 34.32
CA LEU A 624 -18.83 3.51 33.91
C LEU A 624 -19.33 4.54 34.92
N GLU A 625 -19.64 5.74 34.43
CA GLU A 625 -19.92 6.92 35.24
C GLU A 625 -21.32 7.46 34.99
N ALA A 626 -21.89 8.12 35.99
CA ALA A 626 -23.16 8.86 35.88
C ALA A 626 -22.86 10.36 35.90
N GLU A 627 -23.08 10.99 34.75
CA GLU A 627 -23.08 12.44 34.60
C GLU A 627 -24.51 12.97 34.80
N GLY A 628 -24.70 13.95 35.68
CA GLY A 628 -26.00 14.59 35.91
C GLY A 628 -26.58 14.30 37.29
N THR A 629 -27.91 14.42 37.40
CA THR A 629 -28.61 14.40 38.71
C THR A 629 -29.59 13.24 38.82
N MET A 630 -29.63 12.60 39.99
CA MET A 630 -30.56 11.50 40.27
C MET A 630 -31.87 12.02 40.86
N SER A 631 -33.00 11.56 40.31
CA SER A 631 -34.34 11.72 40.86
C SER A 631 -35.08 10.38 40.86
N GLY A 632 -35.20 9.76 42.04
CA GLY A 632 -35.73 8.40 42.17
C GLY A 632 -34.86 7.40 41.41
N SER A 633 -35.45 6.73 40.41
CA SER A 633 -34.74 5.79 39.52
C SER A 633 -34.32 6.40 38.18
N THR A 634 -34.42 7.72 38.05
CA THR A 634 -34.11 8.45 36.81
C THR A 634 -32.83 9.25 36.97
N LEU A 635 -31.87 9.04 36.04
CA LEU A 635 -30.72 9.89 35.83
C LEU A 635 -31.07 10.99 34.82
N SER A 636 -31.12 12.23 35.30
CA SER A 636 -31.19 13.44 34.50
C SER A 636 -29.80 13.83 34.01
N GLY A 637 -29.34 13.15 32.95
CA GLY A 637 -28.00 13.26 32.37
C GLY A 637 -27.61 11.98 31.63
N SER A 638 -26.31 11.72 31.45
CA SER A 638 -25.78 10.65 30.60
C SER A 638 -24.98 9.61 31.40
N LEU A 639 -24.88 8.40 30.87
CA LEU A 639 -23.87 7.44 31.30
C LEU A 639 -22.61 7.65 30.47
N VAL A 640 -21.43 7.60 31.09
CA VAL A 640 -20.14 7.75 30.39
C VAL A 640 -19.32 6.50 30.60
N VAL A 641 -18.94 5.80 29.53
CA VAL A 641 -18.01 4.67 29.58
C VAL A 641 -16.62 5.11 29.13
N ASN A 642 -15.63 4.89 29.98
CA ASN A 642 -14.24 5.15 29.67
C ASN A 642 -13.46 3.83 29.74
N GLY A 643 -13.00 3.36 28.59
CA GLY A 643 -12.25 2.11 28.51
C GLY A 643 -10.82 2.21 29.03
N ASN A 644 -10.28 3.43 29.19
CA ASN A 644 -8.90 3.67 29.66
C ASN A 644 -7.82 2.81 28.95
N GLY A 645 -8.07 2.39 27.70
CA GLY A 645 -7.16 1.53 26.94
C GLY A 645 -7.04 0.10 27.47
N ASP A 646 -8.07 -0.43 28.15
CA ASP A 646 -8.13 -1.82 28.59
C ASP A 646 -8.64 -2.75 27.46
N PRO A 647 -7.84 -3.72 26.99
CA PRO A 647 -8.22 -4.60 25.88
C PRO A 647 -9.11 -5.80 26.24
N SER A 648 -9.41 -5.98 27.52
CA SER A 648 -9.87 -7.28 28.03
C SER A 648 -11.37 -7.46 28.11
N LEU A 649 -12.15 -6.45 27.74
CA LEU A 649 -13.60 -6.54 27.91
C LEU A 649 -14.18 -7.66 27.05
N THR A 650 -15.01 -8.45 27.71
CA THR A 650 -15.92 -9.39 27.08
C THR A 650 -17.33 -8.82 27.06
N THR A 651 -18.20 -9.39 26.24
CA THR A 651 -19.66 -9.14 26.35
C THR A 651 -20.22 -9.49 27.73
N GLY A 652 -19.56 -10.38 28.48
CA GLY A 652 -19.91 -10.68 29.87
C GLY A 652 -19.65 -9.49 30.79
N ASP A 653 -18.55 -8.77 30.60
CA ASP A 653 -18.20 -7.59 31.40
C ASP A 653 -19.14 -6.42 31.12
N LEU A 654 -19.57 -6.25 29.87
CA LEU A 654 -20.62 -5.29 29.53
C LEU A 654 -21.95 -5.60 30.24
N ALA A 655 -22.31 -6.87 30.36
CA ALA A 655 -23.49 -7.29 31.13
C ALA A 655 -23.33 -7.02 32.64
N GLN A 656 -22.11 -7.14 33.19
CA GLN A 656 -21.82 -6.78 34.57
C GLN A 656 -21.96 -5.27 34.80
N LEU A 657 -21.39 -4.44 33.92
CA LEU A 657 -21.54 -2.98 33.95
C LEU A 657 -23.02 -2.57 33.91
N ALA A 658 -23.80 -3.15 32.99
CA ALA A 658 -25.23 -2.90 32.89
C ALA A 658 -26.00 -3.31 34.16
N THR A 659 -25.64 -4.43 34.77
CA THR A 659 -26.22 -4.89 36.03
C THR A 659 -25.89 -3.93 37.18
N ALA A 660 -24.67 -3.40 37.22
CA ALA A 660 -24.23 -2.45 38.24
C ALA A 660 -25.01 -1.12 38.15
N VAL A 661 -25.31 -0.62 36.95
CA VAL A 661 -26.19 0.55 36.76
C VAL A 661 -27.57 0.32 37.39
N LYS A 662 -28.16 -0.86 37.14
CA LYS A 662 -29.44 -1.23 37.74
C LYS A 662 -29.36 -1.32 39.27
N GLN A 663 -28.27 -1.87 39.81
CA GLN A 663 -28.02 -1.98 41.24
C GLN A 663 -27.78 -0.62 41.91
N ALA A 664 -27.24 0.35 41.18
CA ALA A 664 -27.12 1.74 41.61
C ALA A 664 -28.47 2.49 41.63
N GLY A 665 -29.58 1.80 41.32
CA GLY A 665 -30.94 2.34 41.36
C GLY A 665 -31.38 3.03 40.06
N ILE A 666 -30.54 3.05 39.03
CA ILE A 666 -30.85 3.70 37.75
C ILE A 666 -31.67 2.74 36.88
N ARG A 667 -32.88 3.17 36.50
CA ARG A 667 -33.77 2.47 35.57
C ARG A 667 -34.05 3.28 34.31
N TYR A 668 -33.97 4.60 34.39
CA TYR A 668 -34.20 5.51 33.28
C TYR A 668 -33.05 6.51 33.20
N VAL A 669 -32.50 6.70 32.00
CA VAL A 669 -31.49 7.72 31.69
C VAL A 669 -32.11 8.61 30.63
N THR A 670 -32.23 9.91 30.94
CA THR A 670 -32.88 10.88 30.04
C THR A 670 -31.90 11.45 29.00
N GLY A 671 -30.60 11.47 29.31
CA GLY A 671 -29.52 11.71 28.35
C GLY A 671 -29.12 10.43 27.63
N GLY A 672 -27.87 10.37 27.15
CA GLY A 672 -27.36 9.31 26.29
C GLY A 672 -26.37 8.36 26.97
N LEU A 673 -25.75 7.52 26.14
CA LEU A 673 -24.54 6.77 26.48
C LEU A 673 -23.37 7.43 25.76
N THR A 674 -22.45 7.98 26.52
CA THR A 674 -21.24 8.60 26.00
C THR A 674 -20.07 7.63 26.15
N TYR A 675 -19.16 7.58 25.19
CA TYR A 675 -17.89 6.87 25.32
C TYR A 675 -16.71 7.80 25.08
N VAL A 676 -15.62 7.60 25.81
CA VAL A 676 -14.39 8.39 25.62
C VAL A 676 -13.63 7.83 24.43
N ASP A 677 -13.38 8.64 23.39
CA ASP A 677 -12.61 8.31 22.19
C ASP A 677 -11.54 9.38 21.96
N THR A 678 -10.30 9.06 22.30
CA THR A 678 -9.14 9.96 22.16
C THR A 678 -8.44 9.81 20.81
N THR A 679 -8.92 8.94 19.92
CA THR A 679 -8.28 8.69 18.62
C THR A 679 -8.53 9.82 17.63
N ASN A 680 -9.55 10.67 17.86
CA ASN A 680 -9.98 11.71 16.92
C ASN A 680 -10.23 11.19 15.48
N GLY A 681 -10.65 9.92 15.33
CA GLY A 681 -10.90 9.30 14.04
C GLY A 681 -9.65 8.69 13.36
N GLN A 682 -8.48 8.79 14.00
CA GLN A 682 -7.23 8.18 13.55
C GLN A 682 -7.13 6.75 14.10
N TYR A 683 -7.83 5.84 13.45
CA TYR A 683 -7.98 4.46 13.91
C TYR A 683 -6.86 3.51 13.44
N TRP A 684 -6.07 3.90 12.43
CA TRP A 684 -4.94 3.11 11.93
C TRP A 684 -3.71 3.99 11.76
N PRO A 685 -2.50 3.43 11.90
CA PRO A 685 -1.27 4.14 11.57
C PRO A 685 -1.22 4.54 10.10
N ASP A 686 -0.67 5.71 9.79
CA ASP A 686 -0.54 6.24 8.43
C ASP A 686 0.21 5.29 7.47
N ALA A 687 1.24 4.61 7.97
CA ALA A 687 2.05 3.66 7.18
C ALA A 687 1.38 2.27 6.99
N ALA A 688 0.19 2.04 7.57
CA ALA A 688 -0.53 0.79 7.36
C ALA A 688 -1.10 0.72 5.93
N PRO A 689 -1.02 -0.44 5.26
CA PRO A 689 -1.70 -0.65 3.98
C PRO A 689 -3.20 -0.35 4.08
N TRP A 690 -3.75 0.44 3.17
CA TRP A 690 -5.18 0.78 3.20
C TRP A 690 -6.07 -0.47 3.15
N ASN A 691 -5.63 -1.52 2.45
CA ASN A 691 -6.38 -2.76 2.32
C ASN A 691 -6.23 -3.71 3.52
N ASN A 692 -5.55 -3.28 4.59
CA ASN A 692 -5.66 -3.86 5.93
C ASN A 692 -6.86 -3.32 6.69
N GLN A 693 -7.44 -2.19 6.25
CA GLN A 693 -8.61 -1.64 6.92
C GLN A 693 -9.78 -2.63 6.87
N GLY A 694 -10.44 -2.75 8.02
CA GLY A 694 -11.57 -3.65 8.17
C GLY A 694 -11.21 -5.12 8.37
N GLN A 695 -9.93 -5.47 8.39
CA GLN A 695 -9.47 -6.85 8.52
C GLN A 695 -9.18 -7.21 9.98
N VAL A 696 -9.58 -8.42 10.39
CA VAL A 696 -9.48 -8.87 11.79
C VAL A 696 -8.06 -9.03 12.31
N TRP A 697 -7.07 -9.19 11.43
CA TRP A 697 -5.66 -9.24 11.83
C TRP A 697 -5.06 -7.84 12.02
N ALA A 698 -5.76 -6.79 11.58
CA ALA A 698 -5.35 -5.41 11.72
C ALA A 698 -6.48 -4.57 12.35
N PRO A 699 -6.96 -4.94 13.55
CA PRO A 699 -7.99 -4.17 14.23
C PRO A 699 -7.51 -2.72 14.44
N PRO A 700 -8.44 -1.76 14.43
CA PRO A 700 -8.09 -0.37 14.68
C PRO A 700 -7.59 -0.15 16.11
N ALA A 701 -6.89 0.95 16.34
CA ALA A 701 -6.72 1.50 17.67
C ALA A 701 -8.09 1.85 18.28
N SER A 702 -8.31 1.46 19.52
CA SER A 702 -9.55 1.70 20.25
C SER A 702 -9.24 2.13 21.69
N THR A 703 -10.06 3.01 22.23
CA THR A 703 -10.02 3.39 23.66
C THR A 703 -10.93 2.51 24.52
N LEU A 704 -11.82 1.74 23.89
CA LEU A 704 -12.78 0.85 24.51
C LEU A 704 -12.89 -0.41 23.65
N SER A 705 -12.10 -1.41 23.99
CA SER A 705 -11.95 -2.61 23.15
C SER A 705 -12.78 -3.77 23.71
N VAL A 706 -13.57 -4.44 22.88
CA VAL A 706 -14.44 -5.56 23.32
C VAL A 706 -14.31 -6.74 22.36
N ASN A 707 -14.08 -7.93 22.91
CA ASN A 707 -13.98 -9.18 22.13
C ASN A 707 -13.04 -9.05 20.92
N HIS A 708 -11.85 -8.48 21.10
CA HIS A 708 -10.85 -8.26 20.04
C HIS A 708 -11.27 -7.30 18.92
N ASP A 709 -12.25 -6.42 19.18
CA ASP A 709 -12.67 -5.38 18.24
C ASP A 709 -13.12 -5.95 16.89
N VAL A 710 -13.92 -7.01 16.94
CA VAL A 710 -14.49 -7.62 15.74
C VAL A 710 -16.02 -7.58 15.75
N VAL A 711 -16.57 -7.40 14.56
CA VAL A 711 -17.99 -7.59 14.26
C VAL A 711 -18.14 -8.90 13.51
N THR A 712 -19.14 -9.67 13.90
CA THR A 712 -19.44 -10.96 13.27
C THR A 712 -20.53 -10.79 12.22
N LEU A 713 -20.26 -11.19 10.99
CA LEU A 713 -21.24 -11.22 9.89
C LEU A 713 -21.63 -12.68 9.63
N THR A 714 -22.91 -13.00 9.76
CA THR A 714 -23.43 -14.33 9.43
C THR A 714 -24.18 -14.26 8.11
N VAL A 715 -23.67 -14.99 7.11
CA VAL A 715 -24.22 -15.09 5.76
C VAL A 715 -25.01 -16.38 5.62
N GLN A 716 -26.26 -16.27 5.20
CA GLN A 716 -27.14 -17.40 4.97
C GLN A 716 -27.64 -17.42 3.52
N ALA A 717 -27.28 -18.46 2.78
CA ALA A 717 -27.81 -18.74 1.44
C ALA A 717 -28.87 -19.86 1.53
N LYS A 718 -30.11 -19.58 1.11
CA LYS A 718 -31.23 -20.53 1.24
C LYS A 718 -31.54 -21.32 -0.05
N GLY A 719 -31.18 -20.82 -1.23
CA GLY A 719 -31.39 -21.53 -2.50
C GLY A 719 -30.93 -20.73 -3.72
N PRO A 720 -30.81 -21.35 -4.91
CA PRO A 720 -30.38 -20.68 -6.14
C PRO A 720 -31.30 -19.50 -6.50
N ALA A 721 -30.72 -18.44 -7.09
CA ALA A 721 -31.40 -17.20 -7.48
C ALA A 721 -31.99 -16.32 -6.36
N GLN A 722 -31.64 -16.58 -5.09
CA GLN A 722 -31.91 -15.64 -3.98
C GLN A 722 -30.64 -14.84 -3.65
N THR A 723 -30.78 -13.58 -3.23
CA THR A 723 -29.67 -12.86 -2.62
C THR A 723 -29.42 -13.44 -1.22
N PRO A 724 -28.18 -13.85 -0.87
CA PRO A 724 -27.86 -14.32 0.49
C PRO A 724 -28.29 -13.28 1.54
N SER A 725 -28.81 -13.68 2.70
CA SER A 725 -29.07 -12.73 3.79
C SER A 725 -27.82 -12.58 4.66
N VAL A 726 -27.54 -11.36 5.12
CA VAL A 726 -26.42 -11.06 6.02
C VAL A 726 -26.99 -10.49 7.32
N THR A 727 -26.62 -11.06 8.45
CA THR A 727 -26.93 -10.50 9.78
C THR A 727 -25.64 -10.07 10.47
N VAL A 728 -25.67 -8.92 11.12
CA VAL A 728 -24.55 -8.35 11.86
C VAL A 728 -24.71 -8.67 13.35
N SER A 729 -23.61 -8.96 14.04
CA SER A 729 -23.58 -9.13 15.50
C SER A 729 -22.40 -8.35 16.09
N PRO A 730 -22.65 -7.40 17.02
CA PRO A 730 -23.98 -7.00 17.56
C PRO A 730 -24.90 -6.38 16.49
N ALA A 731 -26.22 -6.52 16.65
CA ALA A 731 -27.20 -6.22 15.60
C ALA A 731 -27.21 -4.73 15.21
N ASP A 732 -26.99 -3.85 16.19
CA ASP A 732 -26.99 -2.40 16.02
C ASP A 732 -25.58 -1.83 15.84
N ALA A 733 -24.57 -2.69 15.57
CA ALA A 733 -23.21 -2.24 15.32
C ALA A 733 -23.20 -1.12 14.25
N PRO A 734 -22.47 -0.01 14.46
CA PRO A 734 -22.45 1.15 13.57
C PRO A 734 -21.66 0.89 12.27
N ILE A 735 -21.93 -0.22 11.59
CA ILE A 735 -21.40 -0.57 10.27
C ILE A 735 -22.55 -0.74 9.28
N GLN A 736 -22.26 -0.50 8.00
CA GLN A 736 -23.17 -0.77 6.90
C GLN A 736 -22.64 -1.94 6.08
N VAL A 737 -23.54 -2.76 5.54
CA VAL A 737 -23.18 -3.89 4.68
C VAL A 737 -23.86 -3.76 3.32
N VAL A 738 -23.05 -3.62 2.28
CA VAL A 738 -23.47 -3.72 0.88
C VAL A 738 -23.24 -5.16 0.44
N ASN A 739 -24.34 -5.89 0.27
CA ASN A 739 -24.31 -7.29 -0.09
C ASN A 739 -24.33 -7.49 -1.60
N GLN A 740 -23.19 -7.85 -2.18
CA GLN A 740 -23.02 -8.20 -3.60
C GLN A 740 -22.71 -9.69 -3.79
N LEU A 741 -23.07 -10.53 -2.80
CA LEU A 741 -22.85 -11.96 -2.87
C LEU A 741 -23.76 -12.61 -3.90
N THR A 742 -23.20 -13.58 -4.62
CA THR A 742 -23.93 -14.40 -5.58
C THR A 742 -24.06 -15.83 -5.08
N ILE A 743 -25.10 -16.54 -5.52
CA ILE A 743 -25.27 -17.96 -5.24
C ILE A 743 -24.88 -18.75 -6.49
N GLY A 744 -23.79 -19.50 -6.40
CA GLY A 744 -23.33 -20.36 -7.49
C GLY A 744 -24.14 -21.64 -7.60
N THR A 745 -24.26 -22.15 -8.83
CA THR A 745 -24.55 -23.56 -9.08
C THR A 745 -23.20 -24.30 -9.14
N PRO A 746 -23.02 -25.44 -8.46
CA PRO A 746 -21.79 -26.21 -8.58
C PRO A 746 -21.56 -26.61 -10.04
N GLY A 747 -20.50 -26.12 -10.67
CA GLY A 747 -20.03 -26.67 -11.93
C GLY A 747 -19.61 -28.14 -11.72
N PRO A 748 -19.82 -29.04 -12.71
CA PRO A 748 -19.32 -30.41 -12.59
C PRO A 748 -17.79 -30.38 -12.46
N GLY A 749 -17.29 -30.71 -11.26
CA GLY A 749 -15.86 -30.72 -10.93
C GLY A 749 -15.33 -29.51 -10.15
N ALA A 750 -16.16 -28.52 -9.80
CA ALA A 750 -15.73 -27.40 -8.97
C ALA A 750 -15.46 -27.86 -7.52
N ARG A 751 -14.22 -27.67 -7.05
CA ARG A 751 -13.88 -27.84 -5.63
C ARG A 751 -14.60 -26.76 -4.82
N PRO A 752 -15.19 -27.06 -3.64
CA PRO A 752 -15.68 -26.04 -2.73
C PRO A 752 -14.56 -25.03 -2.43
N ALA A 753 -14.89 -23.73 -2.32
CA ALA A 753 -13.93 -22.73 -1.88
C ALA A 753 -13.32 -23.20 -0.53
N ALA A 754 -12.01 -23.44 -0.52
CA ALA A 754 -11.31 -24.14 0.55
C ALA A 754 -10.94 -23.25 1.75
N GLY A 755 -11.53 -22.06 1.87
CA GLY A 755 -11.24 -21.11 2.95
C GLY A 755 -12.27 -21.14 4.08
N PRO A 756 -11.90 -20.74 5.31
CA PRO A 756 -12.81 -20.63 6.45
C PRO A 756 -14.01 -19.71 6.17
N ASP A 757 -13.83 -18.73 5.27
CA ASP A 757 -14.85 -17.73 4.93
C ASP A 757 -15.82 -18.15 3.81
N GLY A 758 -15.76 -19.41 3.36
CA GLY A 758 -16.69 -19.94 2.35
C GLY A 758 -16.61 -19.25 0.98
N GLY A 759 -15.54 -18.52 0.68
CA GLY A 759 -15.36 -17.76 -0.56
C GLY A 759 -15.91 -16.34 -0.53
N ILE A 760 -16.26 -15.82 0.66
CA ILE A 760 -16.71 -14.44 0.85
C ILE A 760 -15.49 -13.53 1.07
N GLN A 761 -15.47 -12.39 0.40
CA GLN A 761 -14.54 -11.29 0.68
C GLN A 761 -15.32 -10.12 1.27
N ALA A 762 -14.85 -9.60 2.41
CA ALA A 762 -15.36 -8.39 3.04
C ALA A 762 -14.33 -7.27 2.91
N THR A 763 -14.67 -6.22 2.16
CA THR A 763 -13.79 -5.07 1.93
C THR A 763 -14.43 -3.83 2.53
N LEU A 764 -13.72 -3.15 3.44
CA LEU A 764 -14.16 -1.85 3.93
C LEU A 764 -13.95 -0.80 2.84
N LYS A 765 -14.96 0.04 2.60
CA LYS A 765 -14.80 1.24 1.77
C LYS A 765 -14.05 2.30 2.59
N ASN A 766 -12.86 2.67 2.16
CA ASN A 766 -11.95 3.58 2.87
C ASN A 766 -12.65 4.86 3.36
N GLY A 767 -12.38 5.22 4.62
CA GLY A 767 -12.95 6.40 5.27
C GLY A 767 -14.46 6.34 5.53
N THR A 768 -15.06 5.15 5.44
CA THR A 768 -16.48 4.93 5.77
C THR A 768 -16.61 3.77 6.75
N ASN A 769 -17.83 3.51 7.24
CA ASN A 769 -18.21 2.31 7.99
C ASN A 769 -18.89 1.24 7.13
N THR A 770 -18.72 1.30 5.80
CA THR A 770 -19.41 0.41 4.85
C THR A 770 -18.53 -0.74 4.39
N TYR A 771 -18.97 -1.97 4.63
CA TYR A 771 -18.40 -3.19 4.09
C TYR A 771 -19.10 -3.61 2.81
N VAL A 772 -18.33 -3.91 1.76
CA VAL A 772 -18.84 -4.56 0.55
C VAL A 772 -18.51 -6.04 0.64
N LEU A 773 -19.54 -6.88 0.59
CA LEU A 773 -19.38 -8.34 0.55
C LEU A 773 -19.47 -8.83 -0.89
N THR A 774 -18.42 -9.49 -1.36
CA THR A 774 -18.36 -10.11 -2.69
C THR A 774 -17.99 -11.58 -2.60
N GLY A 775 -18.25 -12.33 -3.65
CA GLY A 775 -17.95 -13.75 -3.71
C GLY A 775 -19.15 -14.61 -4.09
N ASN A 776 -18.91 -15.91 -4.11
CA ASN A 776 -19.89 -16.92 -4.51
C ASN A 776 -20.11 -17.88 -3.35
N VAL A 777 -21.32 -17.87 -2.79
CA VAL A 777 -21.69 -18.70 -1.64
C VAL A 777 -22.57 -19.87 -2.06
N GLN A 778 -22.42 -20.99 -1.34
CA GLN A 778 -23.21 -22.19 -1.58
C GLN A 778 -24.46 -22.21 -0.67
N PRO A 779 -25.62 -22.69 -1.15
CA PRO A 779 -26.76 -22.95 -0.28
C PRO A 779 -26.37 -23.97 0.81
N GLY A 780 -26.72 -23.69 2.07
CA GLY A 780 -26.35 -24.61 3.16
C GLY A 780 -26.34 -23.98 4.54
N ARG A 781 -25.40 -24.44 5.38
CA ARG A 781 -25.21 -23.88 6.73
C ARG A 781 -24.78 -22.40 6.64
N PRO A 782 -25.17 -21.56 7.59
CA PRO A 782 -24.68 -20.20 7.64
C PRO A 782 -23.14 -20.19 7.70
N VAL A 783 -22.54 -19.27 6.95
CA VAL A 783 -21.12 -18.99 6.98
C VAL A 783 -20.91 -17.75 7.83
N THR A 784 -20.02 -17.82 8.80
CA THR A 784 -19.69 -16.71 9.67
C THR A 784 -18.32 -16.17 9.29
N ILE A 785 -18.23 -14.87 9.07
CA ILE A 785 -16.98 -14.14 8.87
C ILE A 785 -16.88 -13.04 9.93
N GLN A 786 -15.66 -12.65 10.28
CA GLN A 786 -15.40 -11.56 11.19
C GLN A 786 -14.73 -10.40 10.44
N VAL A 787 -15.03 -9.17 10.84
CA VAL A 787 -14.45 -7.94 10.29
C VAL A 787 -14.13 -6.96 11.42
N ALA A 788 -13.11 -6.12 11.25
CA ALA A 788 -12.72 -5.13 12.26
C ALA A 788 -13.41 -3.77 12.00
N PRO A 789 -14.45 -3.35 12.76
CA PRO A 789 -15.19 -2.13 12.48
C PRO A 789 -14.28 -0.89 12.57
N PRO A 790 -14.51 0.18 11.80
CA PRO A 790 -13.63 1.36 11.84
C PRO A 790 -13.56 2.07 13.18
N ASN A 791 -14.69 2.16 13.89
CA ASN A 791 -14.72 2.65 15.27
C ASN A 791 -15.16 1.51 16.19
N ALA A 792 -14.20 0.77 16.72
CA ALA A 792 -14.47 -0.34 17.63
C ALA A 792 -15.08 0.11 18.97
N ALA A 793 -14.66 1.26 19.50
CA ALA A 793 -15.24 1.85 20.70
C ALA A 793 -16.75 2.14 20.55
N ALA A 794 -17.19 2.59 19.36
CA ALA A 794 -18.61 2.78 19.07
C ALA A 794 -19.38 1.45 19.04
N VAL A 795 -18.76 0.38 18.54
CA VAL A 795 -19.35 -0.98 18.58
C VAL A 795 -19.48 -1.47 20.03
N ALA A 796 -18.44 -1.26 20.85
CA ALA A 796 -18.46 -1.58 22.27
C ALA A 796 -19.56 -0.80 23.03
N ALA A 797 -19.69 0.51 22.77
CA ALA A 797 -20.76 1.33 23.35
C ALA A 797 -22.15 0.84 22.93
N THR A 798 -22.31 0.41 21.68
CA THR A 798 -23.56 -0.20 21.19
C THR A 798 -23.87 -1.49 21.95
N ALA A 799 -22.89 -2.38 22.09
CA ALA A 799 -23.05 -3.61 22.85
C ALA A 799 -23.38 -3.34 24.34
N LEU A 800 -22.84 -2.26 24.93
CA LEU A 800 -23.20 -1.84 26.29
C LEU A 800 -24.64 -1.31 26.35
N GLN A 801 -25.10 -0.56 25.35
CA GLN A 801 -26.50 -0.12 25.27
C GLN A 801 -27.46 -1.31 25.20
N ASP A 802 -27.12 -2.35 24.43
CA ASP A 802 -27.87 -3.61 24.37
C ASP A 802 -27.88 -4.34 25.72
N ALA A 803 -26.75 -4.36 26.41
CA ALA A 803 -26.65 -4.94 27.75
C ALA A 803 -27.49 -4.17 28.78
N LEU A 804 -27.49 -2.83 28.75
CA LEU A 804 -28.32 -1.96 29.60
C LEU A 804 -29.81 -2.24 29.38
N LYS A 805 -30.23 -2.31 28.11
CA LYS A 805 -31.60 -2.65 27.73
C LYS A 805 -31.99 -4.03 28.24
N SER A 806 -31.12 -5.02 28.08
CA SER A 806 -31.33 -6.39 28.58
C SER A 806 -31.40 -6.46 30.11
N ALA A 807 -30.66 -5.60 30.81
CA ALA A 807 -30.74 -5.44 32.26
C ALA A 807 -32.03 -4.70 32.72
N GLY A 808 -32.80 -4.11 31.79
CA GLY A 808 -34.00 -3.34 32.09
C GLY A 808 -33.70 -1.90 32.53
N VAL A 809 -32.64 -1.31 31.99
CA VAL A 809 -32.31 0.12 32.07
C VAL A 809 -32.62 0.76 30.72
N ALA A 810 -33.52 1.75 30.69
CA ALA A 810 -33.87 2.49 29.50
C ALA A 810 -33.00 3.74 29.36
N VAL A 811 -32.32 3.89 28.23
CA VAL A 811 -31.54 5.08 27.87
C VAL A 811 -32.26 5.79 26.72
N SER A 812 -32.59 7.06 26.91
CA SER A 812 -33.47 7.81 25.98
C SER A 812 -32.69 8.53 24.89
N GLY A 813 -31.46 8.96 25.19
CA GLY A 813 -30.54 9.58 24.23
C GLY A 813 -29.74 8.54 23.42
N GLY A 814 -29.11 9.01 22.34
CA GLY A 814 -28.24 8.20 21.50
C GLY A 814 -26.86 7.93 22.08
N ILE A 815 -26.04 7.23 21.32
CA ILE A 815 -24.62 7.03 21.61
C ILE A 815 -23.81 8.20 21.04
N GLN A 816 -22.85 8.74 21.80
CA GLN A 816 -21.96 9.82 21.37
C GLN A 816 -20.54 9.58 21.86
N SER A 817 -19.53 10.05 21.13
CA SER A 817 -18.15 10.09 21.62
C SER A 817 -17.84 11.43 22.29
N VAL A 818 -16.89 11.42 23.22
CA VAL A 818 -16.22 12.61 23.76
C VAL A 818 -14.71 12.42 23.69
N ALA A 819 -13.98 13.50 23.42
CA ALA A 819 -12.51 13.45 23.31
C ALA A 819 -11.81 13.35 24.68
N GLN A 820 -12.51 13.64 25.77
CA GLN A 820 -11.98 13.62 27.13
C GLN A 820 -13.05 13.13 28.10
N ASP A 821 -12.60 12.43 29.13
CA ASP A 821 -13.43 12.02 30.25
C ASP A 821 -13.92 13.26 31.03
N PRO A 822 -15.24 13.46 31.20
CA PRO A 822 -15.78 14.56 31.98
C PRO A 822 -15.49 14.45 33.49
N GLY A 823 -15.04 13.28 33.98
CA GLY A 823 -14.75 13.06 35.41
C GLY A 823 -16.02 13.02 36.25
N ALA A 824 -17.02 12.28 35.79
CA ALA A 824 -18.31 12.15 36.46
C ALA A 824 -18.24 11.11 37.60
N LYS A 825 -19.39 10.84 38.24
CA LYS A 825 -19.42 9.90 39.38
C LYS A 825 -19.32 8.46 38.87
N VAL A 826 -18.22 7.77 39.19
CA VAL A 826 -18.06 6.34 38.91
C VAL A 826 -19.15 5.51 39.60
N ILE A 827 -19.85 4.69 38.82
CA ILE A 827 -20.90 3.76 39.25
C ILE A 827 -20.35 2.34 39.33
N ALA A 828 -19.52 1.96 38.36
CA ALA A 828 -18.96 0.63 38.24
C ALA A 828 -17.56 0.68 37.62
N THR A 829 -16.76 -0.32 37.95
CA THR A 829 -15.43 -0.51 37.38
C THR A 829 -15.23 -1.98 37.04
N ILE A 830 -14.74 -2.26 35.84
CA ILE A 830 -14.15 -3.55 35.50
C ILE A 830 -12.64 -3.41 35.69
N ALA A 831 -12.06 -4.25 36.53
CA ALA A 831 -10.62 -4.22 36.79
C ALA A 831 -9.87 -4.71 35.55
N ALA A 832 -8.80 -4.01 35.19
CA ALA A 832 -7.95 -4.44 34.09
C ALA A 832 -7.09 -5.66 34.47
N PRO A 833 -6.73 -6.50 33.48
CA PRO A 833 -5.73 -7.52 33.69
C PRO A 833 -4.34 -6.89 33.83
N PRO A 834 -3.38 -7.57 34.48
CA PRO A 834 -2.01 -7.09 34.54
C PRO A 834 -1.39 -7.08 33.14
N VAL A 835 -0.47 -6.14 32.88
CA VAL A 835 0.30 -6.04 31.61
C VAL A 835 0.92 -7.39 31.20
N THR A 836 1.37 -8.16 32.18
CA THR A 836 1.99 -9.48 31.98
C THR A 836 1.07 -10.51 31.31
N SER A 837 -0.25 -10.33 31.41
CA SER A 837 -1.24 -11.22 30.78
C SER A 837 -1.30 -11.10 29.25
N LEU A 838 -0.86 -9.96 28.68
CA LEU A 838 -0.85 -9.72 27.24
C LEU A 838 0.41 -10.26 26.56
N ILE A 839 1.48 -10.54 27.32
CA ILE A 839 2.75 -11.01 26.76
C ILE A 839 2.63 -12.35 26.02
N PRO A 840 1.87 -13.36 26.50
CA PRO A 840 1.62 -14.57 25.72
C PRO A 840 0.80 -14.30 24.45
N ALA A 841 -0.17 -13.38 24.49
CA ALA A 841 -1.01 -13.03 23.34
C ALA A 841 -0.18 -12.28 22.28
N LEU A 842 0.71 -11.38 22.69
CA LEU A 842 1.65 -10.65 21.82
C LEU A 842 2.44 -11.57 20.87
N LEU A 843 2.79 -12.77 21.35
CA LEU A 843 3.58 -13.76 20.61
C LEU A 843 2.75 -14.86 19.93
N LYS A 844 1.47 -15.00 20.25
CA LYS A 844 0.61 -16.10 19.73
C LYS A 844 -0.49 -15.59 18.82
N ASP A 845 -0.97 -14.38 19.06
CA ASP A 845 -2.02 -13.76 18.30
C ASP A 845 -1.45 -13.14 17.03
N THR A 846 -2.01 -13.53 15.89
CA THR A 846 -1.69 -12.97 14.59
C THR A 846 -2.23 -11.54 14.44
N THR A 847 -3.21 -11.12 15.24
CA THR A 847 -3.71 -9.74 15.21
C THR A 847 -2.68 -8.74 15.77
N SER A 848 -2.80 -7.46 15.41
CA SER A 848 -2.01 -6.37 16.03
C SER A 848 -2.52 -5.94 17.40
N GLY A 849 -3.74 -6.34 17.79
CA GLY A 849 -4.44 -5.84 18.99
C GLY A 849 -3.56 -5.80 20.24
N PRO A 850 -2.97 -6.94 20.69
CA PRO A 850 -2.12 -6.94 21.88
C PRO A 850 -0.92 -5.98 21.81
N ALA A 851 -0.32 -5.80 20.62
CA ALA A 851 0.78 -4.87 20.43
C ALA A 851 0.31 -3.40 20.48
N THR A 852 -0.81 -3.10 19.81
CA THR A 852 -1.43 -1.77 19.83
C THR A 852 -1.78 -1.34 21.25
N GLU A 853 -2.30 -2.26 22.07
CA GLU A 853 -2.76 -1.95 23.43
C GLU A 853 -1.60 -1.74 24.40
N LEU A 854 -0.55 -2.58 24.30
CA LEU A 854 0.70 -2.35 25.03
C LEU A 854 1.39 -1.05 24.61
N TYR A 855 1.29 -0.67 23.32
CA TYR A 855 1.85 0.58 22.83
C TYR A 855 1.06 1.80 23.34
N ASN A 856 -0.28 1.75 23.30
CA ASN A 856 -1.16 2.81 23.81
C ASN A 856 -0.90 3.10 25.30
N LEU A 857 -0.60 2.07 26.10
CA LEU A 857 -0.25 2.20 27.51
C LEU A 857 0.98 3.10 27.74
N LEU A 858 1.92 3.15 26.79
CA LEU A 858 3.13 3.96 26.87
C LEU A 858 2.86 5.46 26.59
N GLY A 859 1.70 5.77 26.00
CA GLY A 859 1.33 7.13 25.61
C GLY A 859 2.36 7.79 24.69
N THR A 860 2.54 9.11 24.83
CA THR A 860 3.42 9.92 23.96
C THR A 860 4.90 9.56 24.07
N GLY A 861 5.32 8.83 25.09
CA GLY A 861 6.70 8.35 25.26
C GLY A 861 6.99 7.00 24.61
N GLY A 862 5.97 6.33 24.05
CA GLY A 862 6.08 4.97 23.54
C GLY A 862 7.09 4.82 22.41
N ASP A 863 7.05 5.71 21.43
CA ASP A 863 7.97 5.69 20.30
C ASP A 863 9.45 5.77 20.74
N ALA A 864 9.76 6.73 21.62
CA ALA A 864 11.10 6.89 22.18
C ALA A 864 11.53 5.65 22.99
N ALA A 865 10.62 5.06 23.77
CA ALA A 865 10.92 3.86 24.55
C ALA A 865 11.21 2.63 23.66
N VAL A 866 10.41 2.42 22.61
CA VAL A 866 10.62 1.32 21.65
C VAL A 866 11.91 1.54 20.86
N THR A 867 12.13 2.76 20.36
CA THR A 867 13.33 3.12 19.61
C THR A 867 14.58 3.03 20.47
N GLN A 868 14.52 3.35 21.77
CA GLN A 868 15.65 3.19 22.68
C GLN A 868 16.04 1.71 22.86
N LEU A 869 15.08 0.79 22.88
CA LEU A 869 15.32 -0.65 23.03
C LEU A 869 15.93 -1.28 21.78
N LEU A 870 15.50 -0.84 20.59
CA LEU A 870 16.01 -1.32 19.30
C LEU A 870 17.26 -0.54 18.84
N GLY A 871 17.47 0.68 19.33
CA GLY A 871 18.62 1.50 18.99
C GLY A 871 18.39 2.42 17.79
N SER A 872 19.23 3.45 17.66
CA SER A 872 19.03 4.57 16.73
C SER A 872 19.34 4.27 15.26
N THR A 873 19.85 3.07 14.95
CA THR A 873 20.10 2.63 13.58
C THR A 873 18.89 1.96 12.94
N ASP A 874 17.90 1.58 13.75
CA ASP A 874 16.66 0.97 13.30
C ASP A 874 15.64 2.04 12.90
N GLN A 875 14.66 1.65 12.08
CA GLN A 875 13.69 2.56 11.50
C GLN A 875 12.29 1.97 11.69
N ILE A 876 11.66 2.37 12.79
CA ILE A 876 10.32 1.93 13.15
C ILE A 876 9.36 3.07 12.80
N VAL A 877 8.57 2.86 11.75
CA VAL A 877 7.52 3.81 11.35
C VAL A 877 6.24 3.53 12.12
N ASP A 878 6.01 2.27 12.50
CA ASP A 878 4.91 1.85 13.35
C ASP A 878 5.32 0.67 14.25
N PRO A 879 5.43 0.88 15.57
CA PRO A 879 5.89 -0.14 16.50
C PRO A 879 4.89 -1.28 16.73
N THR A 880 3.63 -1.14 16.29
CA THR A 880 2.60 -2.19 16.40
C THR A 880 2.70 -3.27 15.32
N ALA A 881 3.59 -3.06 14.34
CA ALA A 881 3.86 -3.95 13.20
C ALA A 881 2.67 -4.10 12.21
N LEU A 882 1.89 -3.03 12.03
CA LEU A 882 0.89 -2.91 10.96
C LEU A 882 1.47 -2.33 9.67
N ALA A 883 2.52 -1.53 9.76
CA ALA A 883 3.22 -0.98 8.59
C ALA A 883 4.12 -2.01 7.90
N LEU A 884 4.20 -1.91 6.57
CA LEU A 884 5.13 -2.70 5.74
C LEU A 884 6.57 -2.20 5.82
N GLU A 885 6.76 -0.92 6.15
CA GLU A 885 8.05 -0.20 6.10
C GLU A 885 8.77 -0.11 7.46
N ASN A 886 8.56 -1.10 8.34
CA ASN A 886 9.36 -1.21 9.56
C ASN A 886 10.67 -1.94 9.27
N TYR A 887 11.78 -1.40 9.73
CA TYR A 887 13.08 -2.00 9.56
C TYR A 887 13.88 -2.08 10.86
N VAL A 888 14.57 -3.21 11.05
CA VAL A 888 15.48 -3.46 12.19
C VAL A 888 16.74 -4.16 11.71
N THR A 889 17.81 -4.07 12.49
CA THR A 889 18.96 -4.96 12.32
C THR A 889 18.77 -6.26 13.14
N PRO A 890 19.22 -7.43 12.69
CA PRO A 890 19.20 -8.62 13.55
C PRO A 890 19.96 -8.42 14.87
N ALA A 891 21.05 -7.64 14.84
CA ALA A 891 21.89 -7.34 16.00
C ALA A 891 21.16 -6.51 17.05
N SER A 892 20.41 -5.48 16.65
CA SER A 892 19.61 -4.67 17.59
C SER A 892 18.59 -5.51 18.34
N VAL A 893 17.86 -6.38 17.64
CA VAL A 893 16.89 -7.29 18.27
C VAL A 893 17.59 -8.23 19.25
N THR A 894 18.74 -8.82 18.91
CA THR A 894 19.50 -9.64 19.88
C THR A 894 20.06 -8.84 21.05
N SER A 895 20.42 -7.58 20.85
CA SER A 895 20.88 -6.68 21.91
C SER A 895 19.74 -6.37 22.87
N MET A 896 18.56 -6.05 22.35
CA MET A 896 17.32 -5.91 23.13
C MET A 896 17.01 -7.19 23.91
N LEU A 897 17.08 -8.36 23.28
CA LEU A 897 16.86 -9.64 23.97
C LEU A 897 17.90 -9.88 25.08
N SER A 898 19.17 -9.56 24.86
CA SER A 898 20.18 -9.64 25.92
C SER A 898 19.87 -8.68 27.09
N SER A 899 19.41 -7.45 26.80
CA SER A 899 18.95 -6.51 27.83
C SER A 899 17.75 -7.07 28.60
N ALA A 900 16.75 -7.59 27.90
CA ALA A 900 15.56 -8.19 28.50
C ALA A 900 15.88 -9.45 29.32
N TYR A 901 16.87 -10.25 28.91
CA TYR A 901 17.30 -11.43 29.64
C TYR A 901 17.83 -11.10 31.05
N ASN A 902 18.46 -9.94 31.19
CA ASN A 902 19.10 -9.44 32.41
C ASN A 902 18.22 -8.50 33.23
N ASN A 903 17.08 -8.05 32.70
CA ASN A 903 16.14 -7.17 33.39
C ASN A 903 15.07 -7.99 34.12
N ALA A 904 14.89 -7.73 35.42
CA ALA A 904 13.88 -8.42 36.22
C ALA A 904 12.43 -8.10 35.78
N ALA A 905 12.18 -6.89 35.28
CA ALA A 905 10.86 -6.49 34.77
C ALA A 905 10.42 -7.33 33.56
N ASP A 906 11.38 -7.79 32.76
CA ASP A 906 11.15 -8.54 31.53
C ASP A 906 11.03 -10.06 31.75
N ALA A 907 11.00 -10.53 33.01
CA ALA A 907 10.85 -11.95 33.32
C ALA A 907 9.67 -12.64 32.59
N PRO A 908 8.49 -12.03 32.43
CA PRO A 908 7.39 -12.60 31.64
C PRO A 908 7.74 -12.76 30.15
N LEU A 909 8.37 -11.76 29.54
CA LEU A 909 8.79 -11.80 28.14
C LEU A 909 9.90 -12.84 27.94
N LYS A 910 10.87 -12.88 28.85
CA LYS A 910 11.92 -13.90 28.89
C LYS A 910 11.34 -15.31 28.94
N GLN A 911 10.38 -15.53 29.83
CA GLN A 911 9.72 -16.83 29.96
C GLN A 911 9.00 -17.24 28.69
N ALA A 912 8.29 -16.31 28.05
CA ALA A 912 7.57 -16.55 26.81
C ALA A 912 8.51 -16.85 25.62
N LEU A 913 9.73 -16.30 25.64
CA LEU A 913 10.77 -16.48 24.63
C LEU A 913 11.82 -17.55 24.98
N ASN A 914 11.60 -18.39 26.00
CA ASN A 914 12.45 -19.57 26.28
C ASN A 914 12.44 -20.61 25.14
N HIS A 915 11.64 -20.36 24.11
CA HIS A 915 11.61 -21.03 22.83
C HIS A 915 11.70 -19.97 21.73
N LEU A 916 12.14 -20.41 20.55
CA LEU A 916 12.20 -19.55 19.38
C LEU A 916 10.77 -19.21 18.90
N TRP A 917 10.40 -17.94 18.99
CA TRP A 917 9.16 -17.42 18.41
C TRP A 917 9.34 -17.25 16.91
N THR A 918 8.48 -17.90 16.12
CA THR A 918 8.55 -17.85 14.65
C THR A 918 7.30 -17.19 14.08
N PHE A 919 7.52 -16.29 13.13
CA PHE A 919 6.45 -15.56 12.46
C PHE A 919 6.71 -15.40 10.97
N GLN A 920 5.64 -15.08 10.24
CA GLN A 920 5.65 -14.67 8.85
C GLN A 920 4.66 -13.52 8.67
N SER A 921 5.07 -12.49 7.95
CA SER A 921 4.24 -11.38 7.44
C SER A 921 4.34 -11.36 5.89
N PRO A 922 3.65 -10.46 5.17
CA PRO A 922 3.62 -10.40 3.70
C PRO A 922 4.94 -10.76 2.99
N GLN A 923 6.05 -10.13 3.39
CA GLN A 923 7.35 -10.24 2.74
C GLN A 923 8.50 -10.62 3.70
N VAL A 924 8.18 -10.97 4.94
CA VAL A 924 9.18 -11.27 5.98
C VAL A 924 8.83 -12.57 6.66
N GLN A 925 9.82 -13.44 6.84
CA GLN A 925 9.76 -14.54 7.79
C GLN A 925 10.88 -14.35 8.80
N GLY A 926 10.62 -14.59 10.08
CA GLY A 926 11.64 -14.41 11.10
C GLY A 926 11.45 -15.31 12.29
N THR A 927 12.52 -15.37 13.07
CA THR A 927 12.58 -16.10 14.33
C THR A 927 13.38 -15.31 15.36
N ALA A 928 12.88 -15.20 16.59
CA ALA A 928 13.58 -14.55 17.69
C ALA A 928 13.31 -15.23 19.03
N GLY A 929 14.28 -15.22 19.94
CA GLY A 929 14.11 -15.77 21.29
C GLY A 929 15.40 -16.31 21.88
N TYR A 930 15.28 -17.21 22.85
CA TYR A 930 16.42 -17.80 23.56
C TYR A 930 16.60 -19.28 23.23
N VAL A 931 17.86 -19.69 23.14
CA VAL A 931 18.28 -21.09 22.95
C VAL A 931 19.27 -21.45 24.06
N LYS A 932 19.05 -22.60 24.73
CA LYS A 932 19.94 -23.09 25.79
C LYS A 932 20.95 -24.09 25.23
N GLY A 933 22.24 -23.79 25.41
CA GLY A 933 23.36 -24.65 25.06
C GLY A 933 23.54 -25.84 26.02
N PRO A 934 24.31 -26.87 25.62
CA PRO A 934 24.58 -28.06 26.43
C PRO A 934 25.31 -27.78 27.75
N ASP A 935 26.12 -26.73 27.78
CA ASP A 935 26.86 -26.22 28.95
C ASP A 935 25.98 -25.38 29.88
N GLY A 936 24.70 -25.19 29.53
CA GLY A 936 23.76 -24.36 30.27
C GLY A 936 23.78 -22.88 29.88
N THR A 937 24.69 -22.45 29.00
CA THR A 937 24.73 -21.08 28.48
C THR A 937 23.46 -20.78 27.69
N VAL A 938 22.89 -19.59 27.86
CA VAL A 938 21.71 -19.15 27.09
C VAL A 938 22.15 -18.16 26.03
N TYR A 939 21.70 -18.37 24.80
CA TYR A 939 21.96 -17.51 23.66
C TYR A 939 20.68 -16.80 23.23
N ALA A 940 20.76 -15.51 22.96
CA ALA A 940 19.70 -14.78 22.27
C ALA A 940 19.94 -14.89 20.77
N VAL A 941 18.89 -15.23 20.03
CA VAL A 941 18.94 -15.51 18.59
C VAL A 941 17.95 -14.61 17.89
N THR A 942 18.35 -14.01 16.78
CA THR A 942 17.44 -13.37 15.82
C THR A 942 17.83 -13.79 14.42
N VAL A 943 16.82 -14.21 13.65
CA VAL A 943 16.91 -14.55 12.24
C VAL A 943 15.82 -13.77 11.51
N ILE A 944 16.22 -13.06 10.46
CA ILE A 944 15.32 -12.34 9.57
C ILE A 944 15.56 -12.86 8.16
N GLN A 945 14.50 -13.28 7.49
CA GLN A 945 14.48 -13.53 6.06
C GLN A 945 13.50 -12.53 5.44
N ALA A 946 14.05 -11.52 4.77
CA ALA A 946 13.32 -10.40 4.18
C ALA A 946 13.35 -10.44 2.65
N GLU A 947 12.67 -9.47 2.03
CA GLU A 947 12.49 -9.34 0.59
C GLU A 947 11.89 -10.62 -0.04
N LEU A 948 10.95 -11.23 0.68
CA LEU A 948 10.17 -12.36 0.17
C LEU A 948 9.09 -11.84 -0.79
N PRO A 949 8.75 -12.61 -1.83
CA PRO A 949 7.53 -12.35 -2.59
C PRO A 949 6.34 -12.36 -1.65
N TRP A 950 5.43 -11.42 -1.83
CA TRP A 950 4.16 -11.41 -1.12
C TRP A 950 3.43 -12.72 -1.32
N ASN A 951 3.04 -13.30 -0.20
CA ASN A 951 2.31 -14.56 -0.15
C ASN A 951 0.83 -14.44 -0.56
N GLY A 952 0.37 -13.27 -1.03
CA GLY A 952 -1.03 -13.01 -1.37
C GLY A 952 -1.94 -12.71 -0.17
N SER A 953 -1.37 -12.59 1.04
CA SER A 953 -2.09 -12.33 2.28
C SER A 953 -1.43 -11.22 3.09
N PHE A 954 -2.22 -10.37 3.72
CA PHE A 954 -1.73 -9.43 4.74
C PHE A 954 -1.83 -9.99 6.16
N ALA A 955 -2.59 -11.07 6.35
CA ALA A 955 -2.66 -11.76 7.62
C ALA A 955 -1.29 -12.38 7.94
N PRO A 956 -0.69 -12.02 9.07
CA PRO A 956 0.53 -12.67 9.50
C PRO A 956 0.23 -14.09 10.00
N ILE A 957 1.26 -14.92 10.03
CA ILE A 957 1.21 -16.31 10.46
C ILE A 957 2.21 -16.47 11.60
N ILE A 958 1.79 -17.06 12.71
CA ILE A 958 2.66 -17.44 13.81
C ILE A 958 2.70 -18.96 13.88
N GLN A 959 3.90 -19.54 13.91
CA GLN A 959 4.08 -20.98 14.02
C GLN A 959 4.70 -21.32 15.39
N PRO A 960 4.10 -22.28 16.14
CA PRO A 960 4.57 -22.67 17.47
C PRO A 960 5.88 -23.47 17.45
#